data_AF-A0A1Y2F161-F1
#
_entry.id   AF-A0A1Y2F161-F1
#
_cell.length_a   1.000
_cell.length_b   1.000
_cell.length_c   1.000
_cell.angle_alpha   90.00
_cell.angle_beta   90.00
_cell.angle_gamma   90.00
#
_symmetry.space_group_name_H-M   'P 1'
#
loop_
_entity.id
_entity.type
_entity.pdbx_description
1 polymer ?
#
loop_
_entity_poly.entity_id
_entity_poly.type
_entity_poly.pdbx_seq_one_letter_code
_entity_poly.pdbx_strand_id
1 'polypeptide(L)'
;MVEAQPFKKEDVQQADIYEAEIADDIKTRLYQMLNNEVTYTRRSLDLIDDMDHKLIKRNFISIFDSKYQEKLKKNISEKYNTNININHEVEPMETDTNSNKSIIENYIPYLEKNEGYSPAIPIHVPKDEHRKNYQSNIGHYNGSKYLKQYNNENENKNENENENENKNESKNENKNENKNENKNENENENKNENHESGNLSNTKVPSQSNQELNLNNFQGHQPKLNSTFYHSITTEENELVNNRSGVDYQMTTVQPFDFTVECMDEEEACQYINDRLENSGNYISSIFNIYKTIKVEAHILPFCKYIGGDNCEDIAALTFAPSFVTLNITGQGIYSYPQALVKQLEIDKRIRNYSRFDISLYFNTDYLKGHSHSNYLLIAAHELIHGMGFFHLMTTASAAFKIKLPEDRIIPQPLIHCYHTSQEGEKEKEKEEEEITYQGWIPFTVFDRYIVEVDHPDFYIHQGIQEYLEDVQTHKFHFNEELINHFEDLKVNPPVHAYSKSLVKSFTTREAIGFRTYDGEVITLQTFKEYEPMSSISHIHTKFSCESAMNCFVPIEMLDEVDENYLMYYIIITRPVNELVKRYSSNSLHGFIGEKVMKIMMTIGWTKKQDLTDFNEYQKLILNYEASSALGSKTSMNFFSIRFTSLLLTLLISIIFLI
;
A
#
# COMPACT_ATOMS: atom_id res chain seq x y z
N MET A 1 -18.18 -49.46 17.47
CA MET A 1 -17.53 -48.13 17.50
C MET A 1 -16.08 -48.34 17.09
N VAL A 2 -15.58 -47.60 16.11
CA VAL A 2 -14.15 -47.57 15.79
C VAL A 2 -13.56 -46.42 16.60
N GLU A 3 -12.61 -46.73 17.47
CA GLU A 3 -11.95 -45.74 18.32
C GLU A 3 -10.91 -45.00 17.46
N ALA A 4 -11.21 -43.75 17.10
CA ALA A 4 -10.30 -42.93 16.32
C ALA A 4 -9.05 -42.62 17.15
N GLN A 5 -7.89 -43.10 16.71
CA GLN A 5 -6.61 -42.65 17.24
C GLN A 5 -6.52 -41.13 17.03
N PRO A 6 -6.21 -40.32 18.06
CA PRO A 6 -5.96 -38.91 17.86
C PRO A 6 -4.76 -38.77 16.92
N PHE A 7 -4.88 -37.89 15.92
CA PHE A 7 -3.77 -37.55 15.06
C PHE A 7 -2.58 -37.13 15.94
N LYS A 8 -1.41 -37.71 15.69
CA LYS A 8 -0.18 -37.12 16.23
C LYS A 8 -0.12 -35.69 15.71
N LYS A 9 -0.01 -34.74 16.63
CA LYS A 9 0.32 -33.36 16.29
C LYS A 9 1.74 -33.40 15.73
N GLU A 10 1.85 -33.42 14.41
CA GLU A 10 3.11 -33.16 13.75
C GLU A 10 3.37 -31.67 13.95
N ASP A 11 4.38 -31.34 14.77
CA ASP A 11 4.76 -29.96 15.03
C ASP A 11 5.26 -29.37 13.71
N VAL A 12 4.44 -28.51 13.10
CA VAL A 12 4.75 -27.89 11.80
C VAL A 12 5.91 -26.92 12.01
N GLN A 13 7.13 -27.36 11.69
CA GLN A 13 8.39 -26.62 11.85
C GLN A 13 8.58 -25.49 10.81
N GLN A 14 7.58 -25.20 9.98
CA GLN A 14 7.68 -24.34 8.81
C GLN A 14 6.47 -23.41 8.71
N ALA A 15 6.70 -22.21 8.17
CA ALA A 15 5.64 -21.28 7.78
C ALA A 15 6.03 -20.61 6.46
N ASP A 16 5.09 -20.35 5.56
CA ASP A 16 5.39 -19.69 4.29
C ASP A 16 5.49 -18.17 4.50
N ILE A 17 6.53 -17.57 3.90
CA ILE A 17 6.60 -16.15 3.61
C ILE A 17 6.43 -15.96 2.09
N TYR A 18 5.59 -14.99 1.73
CA TYR A 18 5.46 -14.49 0.36
C TYR A 18 6.22 -13.18 0.27
N GLU A 19 7.32 -13.18 -0.45
CA GLU A 19 8.16 -12.00 -0.69
C GLU A 19 7.87 -11.50 -2.10
N ALA A 20 7.34 -10.29 -2.22
CA ALA A 20 7.09 -9.65 -3.51
C ALA A 20 8.42 -9.54 -4.28
N GLU A 21 8.42 -9.97 -5.54
CA GLU A 21 9.61 -10.01 -6.37
C GLU A 21 9.99 -8.61 -6.84
N ILE A 22 11.15 -8.17 -6.39
CA ILE A 22 11.70 -6.87 -6.69
C ILE A 22 12.72 -7.03 -7.82
N ALA A 23 12.48 -6.44 -8.99
CA ALA A 23 13.48 -6.43 -10.05
C ALA A 23 14.78 -5.75 -9.60
N ASP A 24 15.92 -6.34 -9.99
CA ASP A 24 17.27 -5.86 -9.64
C ASP A 24 17.50 -4.44 -10.15
N ASP A 25 16.99 -4.09 -11.33
CA ASP A 25 17.09 -2.74 -11.88
C ASP A 25 15.87 -1.88 -11.53
N ILE A 26 16.15 -0.62 -11.17
CA ILE A 26 15.16 0.35 -10.70
C ILE A 26 14.11 0.72 -11.75
N LYS A 27 14.42 0.60 -13.06
CA LYS A 27 13.47 0.95 -14.12
C LYS A 27 12.40 -0.12 -14.25
N THR A 28 12.81 -1.39 -14.37
CA THR A 28 11.88 -2.52 -14.42
C THR A 28 11.03 -2.55 -13.14
N ARG A 29 11.64 -2.28 -11.99
CA ARG A 29 10.93 -2.21 -10.71
C ARG A 29 9.85 -1.13 -10.67
N LEU A 30 10.15 0.11 -11.07
CA LEU A 30 9.13 1.16 -11.19
C LEU A 30 8.04 0.82 -12.21
N TYR A 31 8.40 0.15 -13.31
CA TYR A 31 7.44 -0.33 -14.30
C TYR A 31 6.50 -1.40 -13.72
N GLN A 32 7.04 -2.36 -12.95
CA GLN A 32 6.23 -3.35 -12.23
C GLN A 32 5.24 -2.66 -11.28
N MET A 33 5.69 -1.66 -10.51
CA MET A 33 4.82 -0.93 -9.59
C MET A 33 3.67 -0.22 -10.30
N LEU A 34 3.97 0.57 -11.34
CA LEU A 34 2.98 1.40 -12.00
C LEU A 34 1.99 0.62 -12.86
N ASN A 35 2.35 -0.58 -13.32
CA ASN A 35 1.46 -1.45 -14.08
C ASN A 35 0.88 -2.60 -13.23
N ASN A 36 1.08 -2.58 -11.89
CA ASN A 36 0.70 -3.65 -10.95
C ASN A 36 1.17 -5.06 -11.41
N GLU A 37 2.43 -5.16 -11.78
CA GLU A 37 3.10 -6.42 -12.16
C GLU A 37 3.86 -7.02 -10.97
N VAL A 38 3.21 -7.04 -9.81
CA VAL A 38 3.79 -7.61 -8.59
C VAL A 38 3.68 -9.13 -8.63
N THR A 39 4.77 -9.79 -9.01
CA THR A 39 4.97 -11.22 -8.79
C THR A 39 5.45 -11.47 -7.35
N TYR A 40 5.32 -12.70 -6.86
CA TYR A 40 5.74 -13.07 -5.50
C TYR A 40 6.53 -14.38 -5.54
N THR A 41 7.66 -14.42 -4.84
CA THR A 41 8.27 -15.68 -4.44
C THR A 41 7.57 -16.21 -3.20
N ARG A 42 7.38 -17.54 -3.16
CA ARG A 42 7.04 -18.25 -1.95
C ARG A 42 8.30 -18.90 -1.37
N ARG A 43 8.59 -18.65 -0.10
CA ARG A 43 9.73 -19.22 0.63
C ARG A 43 9.28 -19.84 1.95
N SER A 44 9.85 -20.97 2.34
CA SER A 44 9.66 -21.51 3.69
C SER A 44 10.52 -20.74 4.70
N LEU A 45 9.92 -20.33 5.82
CA LEU A 45 10.59 -19.84 7.01
C LEU A 45 11.02 -21.02 7.89
N ASP A 46 12.28 -21.03 8.30
CA ASP A 46 12.74 -21.90 9.38
C ASP A 46 12.17 -21.41 10.71
N LEU A 47 11.43 -22.26 11.41
CA LEU A 47 11.01 -21.96 12.77
C LEU A 47 12.11 -22.34 13.78
N ILE A 48 12.10 -21.69 14.96
CA ILE A 48 12.94 -22.08 16.09
C ILE A 48 12.34 -23.32 16.73
N ASP A 49 13.02 -24.46 16.60
CA ASP A 49 12.72 -25.67 17.35
C ASP A 49 12.72 -25.42 18.86
N ASP A 50 11.58 -25.67 19.50
CA ASP A 50 11.31 -25.41 20.92
C ASP A 50 12.05 -26.38 21.88
N MET A 51 12.92 -27.25 21.34
CA MET A 51 13.59 -28.34 22.07
C MET A 51 14.61 -27.89 23.12
N ASP A 52 15.03 -26.62 23.13
CA ASP A 52 16.01 -26.10 24.10
C ASP A 52 15.40 -25.55 25.41
N HIS A 53 14.07 -25.61 25.58
CA HIS A 53 13.38 -25.13 26.78
C HIS A 53 13.70 -25.88 28.10
N LYS A 54 14.66 -26.82 28.09
CA LYS A 54 15.07 -27.59 29.27
C LYS A 54 16.28 -27.04 30.04
N LEU A 55 16.96 -25.98 29.59
CA LEU A 55 18.29 -25.62 30.13
C LEU A 55 18.50 -24.20 30.71
N ILE A 56 17.60 -23.22 30.53
CA ILE A 56 17.80 -21.86 31.06
C ILE A 56 16.78 -21.49 32.14
N LYS A 57 16.97 -22.07 33.33
CA LYS A 57 16.52 -21.49 34.60
C LYS A 57 17.72 -21.16 35.48
N ARG A 58 18.51 -20.16 35.06
CA ARG A 58 19.57 -19.54 35.88
C ARG A 58 19.54 -18.03 35.76
N ASN A 59 19.57 -17.39 36.93
CA ASN A 59 19.48 -15.94 37.10
C ASN A 59 20.54 -15.22 36.26
N PHE A 60 20.10 -14.26 35.44
CA PHE A 60 20.96 -13.18 34.99
C PHE A 60 20.45 -11.86 35.56
N ILE A 61 21.20 -11.37 36.55
CA ILE A 61 21.18 -9.96 36.95
C ILE A 61 21.68 -9.18 35.73
N SER A 62 20.95 -8.13 35.33
CA SER A 62 21.33 -7.32 34.17
C SER A 62 22.67 -6.62 34.40
N ILE A 63 23.68 -6.98 33.63
CA ILE A 63 24.85 -6.12 33.42
C ILE A 63 24.60 -5.42 32.10
N PHE A 64 24.04 -4.21 32.17
CA PHE A 64 23.84 -3.37 30.98
C PHE A 64 25.18 -3.02 30.35
N ASP A 65 25.21 -3.04 29.02
CA ASP A 65 26.37 -2.67 28.21
C ASP A 65 26.75 -1.19 28.45
N SER A 66 27.85 -1.00 29.21
CA SER A 66 28.36 0.32 29.54
C SER A 66 28.84 1.10 28.31
N LYS A 67 29.26 0.42 27.23
CA LYS A 67 29.72 1.08 26.00
C LYS A 67 28.58 1.77 25.25
N TYR A 68 27.37 1.22 25.29
CA TYR A 68 26.22 1.87 24.66
C TYR A 68 25.84 3.16 25.39
N GLN A 69 25.88 3.16 26.73
CA GLN A 69 25.65 4.34 27.57
C GLN A 69 26.74 5.41 27.39
N GLU A 70 28.00 5.04 27.17
CA GLU A 70 29.07 5.99 26.80
C GLU A 70 28.84 6.60 25.41
N LYS A 71 28.44 5.80 24.41
CA LYS A 71 28.15 6.30 23.06
C LYS A 71 26.97 7.28 23.05
N LEU A 72 25.91 6.98 23.82
CA LEU A 72 24.76 7.88 23.97
C LEU A 72 25.15 9.19 24.67
N LYS A 73 25.95 9.12 25.75
CA LYS A 73 26.46 10.31 26.45
C LYS A 73 27.40 11.15 25.57
N LYS A 74 28.21 10.53 24.71
CA LYS A 74 29.08 11.24 23.76
C LYS A 74 28.24 12.03 22.75
N ASN A 75 27.25 11.40 22.12
CA ASN A 75 26.36 12.08 21.17
C ASN A 75 25.54 13.21 21.82
N ILE A 76 25.10 13.05 23.07
CA ILE A 76 24.43 14.12 23.83
C ILE A 76 25.40 15.25 24.18
N SER A 77 26.64 14.93 24.59
CA SER A 77 27.68 15.92 24.87
C SER A 77 28.03 16.77 23.63
N GLU A 78 28.17 16.14 22.47
CA GLU A 78 28.48 16.81 21.20
C GLU A 78 27.30 17.66 20.70
N LYS A 79 26.05 17.26 20.96
CA LYS A 79 24.85 18.02 20.57
C LYS A 79 24.51 19.18 21.50
N TYR A 80 24.97 19.17 22.77
CA TYR A 80 24.62 20.17 23.79
C TYR A 80 25.81 20.96 24.40
N ASN A 81 27.02 20.77 23.86
CA ASN A 81 28.18 21.64 24.09
C ASN A 81 28.60 21.79 25.58
N THR A 82 28.50 20.70 26.35
CA THR A 82 28.94 20.63 27.75
C THR A 82 30.32 19.97 27.87
N ASN A 83 31.36 20.77 28.14
CA ASN A 83 32.72 20.28 28.31
C ASN A 83 32.87 19.29 29.49
N ILE A 84 33.16 18.03 29.20
CA ILE A 84 33.74 17.06 30.14
C ILE A 84 34.98 16.44 29.48
N ASN A 85 36.10 16.50 30.17
CA ASN A 85 37.42 16.23 29.60
C ASN A 85 38.04 14.97 30.24
N ILE A 86 38.22 13.89 29.47
CA ILE A 86 38.97 12.69 29.88
C ILE A 86 39.76 12.16 28.66
N ASN A 87 41.07 12.06 28.82
CA ASN A 87 41.97 11.41 27.84
C ASN A 87 42.06 9.91 28.10
N HIS A 88 42.14 9.10 27.03
CA HIS A 88 43.09 7.98 27.00
C HIS A 88 43.41 7.53 25.55
N GLU A 89 44.60 6.95 25.43
CA GLU A 89 45.37 6.68 24.20
C GLU A 89 45.78 5.19 24.18
N VAL A 90 45.59 4.50 23.05
CA VAL A 90 46.20 3.17 22.73
C VAL A 90 46.34 3.00 21.20
N GLU A 91 47.48 2.45 20.75
CA GLU A 91 47.88 2.18 19.36
C GLU A 91 47.42 0.79 18.81
N PRO A 92 47.56 0.51 17.48
CA PRO A 92 47.01 -0.68 16.81
C PRO A 92 48.01 -1.85 16.65
N MET A 93 47.55 -2.99 16.08
CA MET A 93 48.39 -4.16 15.77
C MET A 93 47.94 -4.92 14.50
N GLU A 94 48.92 -5.49 13.78
CA GLU A 94 48.81 -6.27 12.53
C GLU A 94 49.07 -7.80 12.78
N THR A 95 49.00 -8.77 11.86
CA THR A 95 48.95 -8.81 10.37
C THR A 95 48.36 -10.17 9.88
N ASP A 96 48.49 -10.48 8.58
CA ASP A 96 48.75 -11.82 7.99
C ASP A 96 47.60 -12.84 7.72
N THR A 97 47.72 -13.81 6.79
CA THR A 97 48.03 -13.79 5.32
C THR A 97 47.76 -15.20 4.71
N ASN A 98 47.44 -15.28 3.39
CA ASN A 98 47.69 -16.40 2.43
C ASN A 98 47.08 -17.83 2.68
N SER A 99 46.46 -18.57 1.74
CA SER A 99 47.01 -18.99 0.43
C SER A 99 46.10 -19.96 -0.39
N ASN A 100 46.17 -19.84 -1.73
CA ASN A 100 46.21 -20.85 -2.83
C ASN A 100 45.44 -22.21 -2.78
N LYS A 101 44.69 -22.51 -3.88
CA LYS A 101 45.06 -23.57 -4.86
C LYS A 101 44.27 -23.54 -6.20
N SER A 102 44.85 -24.17 -7.24
CA SER A 102 44.36 -24.39 -8.63
C SER A 102 44.11 -25.92 -8.89
N ILE A 103 43.65 -26.49 -10.02
CA ILE A 103 44.06 -26.38 -11.46
C ILE A 103 43.03 -27.16 -12.37
N ILE A 104 42.71 -26.61 -13.56
CA ILE A 104 42.61 -27.15 -14.98
C ILE A 104 42.07 -28.58 -15.33
N GLU A 105 41.40 -28.67 -16.51
CA GLU A 105 41.35 -29.75 -17.57
C GLU A 105 39.95 -30.37 -17.88
N ASN A 106 39.62 -30.90 -19.08
CA ASN A 106 39.81 -30.46 -20.49
C ASN A 106 39.02 -31.38 -21.48
N TYR A 107 38.42 -30.84 -22.56
CA TYR A 107 38.25 -31.43 -23.92
C TYR A 107 37.51 -32.78 -24.23
N ILE A 108 36.62 -32.78 -25.26
CA ILE A 108 36.47 -33.69 -26.46
C ILE A 108 34.98 -33.89 -26.94
N PRO A 109 34.66 -33.97 -28.27
CA PRO A 109 33.28 -33.86 -28.83
C PRO A 109 32.79 -35.05 -29.74
N TYR A 110 31.52 -35.04 -30.18
CA TYR A 110 30.96 -35.71 -31.40
C TYR A 110 29.72 -34.88 -31.88
N LEU A 111 29.55 -34.48 -33.17
CA LEU A 111 28.82 -35.16 -34.28
C LEU A 111 27.37 -35.57 -33.91
N GLU A 112 26.33 -35.33 -34.73
CA GLU A 112 26.23 -35.60 -36.18
C GLU A 112 25.13 -34.78 -36.91
N LYS A 113 25.07 -34.82 -38.24
CA LYS A 113 24.05 -34.15 -39.11
C LYS A 113 22.73 -34.93 -39.20
N ASN A 114 21.63 -34.24 -39.54
CA ASN A 114 20.65 -34.77 -40.50
C ASN A 114 19.90 -33.66 -41.27
N GLU A 115 19.41 -33.99 -42.47
CA GLU A 115 18.78 -33.09 -43.45
C GLU A 115 17.25 -33.33 -43.51
N GLY A 116 16.42 -32.33 -43.87
CA GLY A 116 14.96 -32.53 -43.86
C GLY A 116 14.03 -31.44 -44.41
N TYR A 117 14.08 -31.19 -45.73
CA TYR A 117 12.97 -30.76 -46.62
C TYR A 117 11.95 -29.64 -46.23
N SER A 118 11.93 -28.62 -47.09
CA SER A 118 10.84 -27.62 -47.29
C SER A 118 9.62 -28.25 -48.03
N PRO A 119 8.40 -27.64 -48.06
CA PRO A 119 8.17 -26.44 -48.88
C PRO A 119 7.20 -25.37 -48.32
N ALA A 120 7.45 -24.11 -48.66
CA ALA A 120 6.49 -22.99 -48.50
C ALA A 120 5.84 -22.60 -49.85
N ILE A 121 4.59 -22.12 -49.80
CA ILE A 121 3.89 -21.43 -50.91
C ILE A 121 3.20 -20.17 -50.32
N PRO A 122 3.17 -19.02 -51.03
CA PRO A 122 3.16 -17.72 -50.37
C PRO A 122 1.79 -17.01 -50.38
N ILE A 123 1.64 -15.99 -49.52
CA ILE A 123 0.61 -14.96 -49.67
C ILE A 123 1.28 -13.58 -49.82
N HIS A 124 0.79 -12.87 -50.83
CA HIS A 124 1.26 -11.60 -51.37
C HIS A 124 0.32 -10.49 -50.88
N VAL A 125 0.83 -9.32 -50.48
CA VAL A 125 0.12 -8.02 -50.53
C VAL A 125 1.13 -6.87 -50.34
N PRO A 126 0.91 -5.66 -50.92
CA PRO A 126 2.01 -4.81 -51.36
C PRO A 126 2.44 -3.70 -50.39
N LYS A 127 3.60 -3.13 -50.71
CA LYS A 127 4.10 -1.86 -50.17
C LYS A 127 3.34 -0.69 -50.79
N ASP A 128 3.10 0.36 -50.00
CA ASP A 128 2.99 1.73 -50.51
C ASP A 128 4.00 2.63 -49.79
N GLU A 129 4.78 3.36 -50.59
CA GLU A 129 5.67 4.42 -50.11
C GLU A 129 4.92 5.76 -50.19
N HIS A 130 5.09 6.64 -49.19
CA HIS A 130 5.21 8.07 -49.51
C HIS A 130 5.97 8.85 -48.43
N ARG A 131 7.27 9.06 -48.69
CA ARG A 131 8.05 10.11 -48.04
C ARG A 131 7.58 11.49 -48.52
N LYS A 132 7.44 12.44 -47.58
CA LYS A 132 7.69 13.87 -47.85
C LYS A 132 8.54 14.46 -46.72
N ASN A 133 9.71 14.96 -47.08
CA ASN A 133 10.56 15.75 -46.21
C ASN A 133 9.94 17.13 -45.97
N TYR A 134 10.09 17.67 -44.77
CA TYR A 134 10.23 19.12 -44.57
C TYR A 134 11.37 19.37 -43.60
N GLN A 135 12.35 20.16 -44.04
CA GLN A 135 13.36 20.76 -43.17
C GLN A 135 12.78 22.05 -42.57
N SER A 136 13.02 22.31 -41.30
CA SER A 136 12.90 23.65 -40.71
C SER A 136 14.14 23.98 -39.89
N ASN A 137 14.72 25.15 -40.17
CA ASN A 137 15.94 25.64 -39.53
C ASN A 137 15.71 26.11 -38.08
N ILE A 138 16.83 26.17 -37.36
CA ILE A 138 17.01 26.71 -36.01
C ILE A 138 16.61 28.19 -35.93
N GLY A 139 16.00 28.59 -34.81
CA GLY A 139 15.81 29.99 -34.43
C GLY A 139 15.51 30.16 -32.93
N HIS A 140 16.43 30.76 -32.18
CA HIS A 140 16.22 31.17 -30.78
C HIS A 140 15.21 32.33 -30.68
N TYR A 141 14.32 32.34 -29.67
CA TYR A 141 14.31 33.35 -28.59
C TYR A 141 13.30 33.04 -27.46
N ASN A 142 13.46 33.74 -26.33
CA ASN A 142 12.78 33.51 -25.04
C ASN A 142 11.33 34.05 -24.94
N GLY A 143 10.56 33.48 -24.00
CA GLY A 143 9.83 34.30 -23.01
C GLY A 143 8.33 34.08 -22.81
N SER A 144 7.96 33.47 -21.67
CA SER A 144 6.83 33.83 -20.77
C SER A 144 5.52 34.40 -21.37
N LYS A 145 4.39 33.69 -21.18
CA LYS A 145 3.36 34.08 -20.18
C LYS A 145 2.19 33.09 -20.05
N TYR A 146 1.66 32.99 -18.83
CA TYR A 146 0.30 32.51 -18.54
C TYR A 146 -0.75 33.47 -19.14
N LEU A 147 -1.81 32.89 -19.74
CA LEU A 147 -3.25 33.18 -19.57
C LEU A 147 -4.00 32.66 -20.81
N LYS A 148 -4.95 31.73 -20.62
CA LYS A 148 -6.07 31.56 -21.56
C LYS A 148 -7.37 31.85 -20.83
N GLN A 149 -7.79 33.11 -20.91
CA GLN A 149 -9.21 33.44 -20.79
C GLN A 149 -9.95 32.74 -21.92
N TYR A 150 -10.92 31.89 -21.58
CA TYR A 150 -12.03 31.62 -22.48
C TYR A 150 -13.05 32.74 -22.30
N ASN A 151 -13.48 33.35 -23.40
CA ASN A 151 -14.62 34.26 -23.42
C ASN A 151 -15.47 33.97 -24.65
N ASN A 152 -16.73 33.63 -24.37
CA ASN A 152 -17.95 33.80 -25.17
C ASN A 152 -17.88 33.75 -26.70
N GLU A 153 -18.72 32.88 -27.27
CA GLU A 153 -19.83 33.36 -28.10
C GLU A 153 -20.97 32.33 -28.14
N ASN A 154 -22.08 32.62 -27.43
CA ASN A 154 -23.41 32.55 -28.03
C ASN A 154 -24.44 33.22 -27.14
N GLU A 155 -25.09 34.24 -27.70
CA GLU A 155 -26.24 34.90 -27.10
C GLU A 155 -27.47 33.98 -27.20
N ASN A 156 -28.27 33.91 -26.13
CA ASN A 156 -29.70 34.07 -26.34
C ASN A 156 -30.42 34.58 -25.09
N LYS A 157 -31.40 35.44 -25.33
CA LYS A 157 -32.14 36.18 -24.31
C LYS A 157 -33.16 35.27 -23.63
N ASN A 158 -33.36 35.49 -22.33
CA ASN A 158 -34.71 35.74 -21.83
C ASN A 158 -34.64 36.58 -20.54
N GLU A 159 -35.42 37.64 -20.53
CA GLU A 159 -35.63 38.50 -19.38
C GLU A 159 -36.59 37.81 -18.40
N ASN A 160 -36.33 37.91 -17.11
CA ASN A 160 -37.38 38.09 -16.13
C ASN A 160 -36.82 38.69 -14.84
N GLU A 161 -37.39 39.82 -14.46
CA GLU A 161 -37.09 40.54 -13.24
C GLU A 161 -37.67 39.77 -12.03
N ASN A 162 -36.95 39.78 -10.92
CA ASN A 162 -37.59 39.89 -9.60
C ASN A 162 -36.57 40.37 -8.57
N GLU A 163 -36.82 41.58 -8.07
CA GLU A 163 -36.16 42.10 -6.89
C GLU A 163 -36.62 41.31 -5.65
N ASN A 164 -35.70 41.00 -4.74
CA ASN A 164 -36.03 41.05 -3.33
C ASN A 164 -34.77 41.20 -2.48
N GLU A 165 -34.60 42.39 -1.90
CA GLU A 165 -33.69 42.56 -0.79
C GLU A 165 -34.21 41.79 0.43
N ASN A 166 -33.34 41.10 1.16
CA ASN A 166 -33.50 41.02 2.61
C ASN A 166 -32.15 40.78 3.30
N LYS A 167 -31.66 41.82 3.98
CA LYS A 167 -30.69 41.67 5.06
C LYS A 167 -31.40 41.03 6.25
N ASN A 168 -30.73 40.11 6.94
CA ASN A 168 -30.87 40.05 8.40
C ASN A 168 -29.61 39.49 9.04
N GLU A 169 -28.96 40.32 9.85
CA GLU A 169 -28.04 39.84 10.87
C GLU A 169 -28.86 39.24 12.01
N SER A 170 -28.46 38.08 12.54
CA SER A 170 -28.74 37.79 13.95
C SER A 170 -27.61 36.98 14.57
N LYS A 171 -26.92 37.62 15.52
CA LYS A 171 -26.17 36.88 16.53
C LYS A 171 -27.19 36.16 17.41
N ASN A 172 -26.89 34.94 17.84
CA ASN A 172 -27.25 34.55 19.20
C ASN A 172 -26.29 33.51 19.75
N GLU A 173 -25.67 33.86 20.87
CA GLU A 173 -25.07 32.87 21.77
C GLU A 173 -26.22 32.12 22.47
N ASN A 174 -26.06 30.83 22.72
CA ASN A 174 -26.59 30.28 23.97
C ASN A 174 -25.87 29.00 24.37
N LYS A 175 -25.29 29.03 25.58
CA LYS A 175 -25.02 27.81 26.34
C LYS A 175 -26.35 27.22 26.76
N ASN A 176 -26.46 25.89 26.74
CA ASN A 176 -27.03 25.24 27.92
C ASN A 176 -26.54 23.80 28.05
N GLU A 177 -26.13 23.46 29.27
CA GLU A 177 -25.95 22.09 29.70
C GLU A 177 -27.34 21.45 29.89
N ASN A 178 -27.49 20.17 29.57
CA ASN A 178 -28.40 19.35 30.37
C ASN A 178 -28.00 17.88 30.31
N LYS A 179 -27.73 17.31 31.48
CA LYS A 179 -27.72 15.87 31.67
C LYS A 179 -29.16 15.37 31.60
N ASN A 180 -29.40 14.23 30.99
CA ASN A 180 -30.39 13.32 31.54
C ASN A 180 -30.05 11.87 31.21
N GLU A 181 -29.98 11.05 32.25
CA GLU A 181 -29.96 9.60 32.12
C GLU A 181 -31.36 9.12 31.74
N ASN A 182 -31.46 8.09 30.91
CA ASN A 182 -32.63 7.22 30.94
C ASN A 182 -32.26 5.83 30.44
N LYS A 183 -32.41 4.85 31.33
CA LYS A 183 -32.53 3.44 30.95
C LYS A 183 -33.85 3.24 30.24
N ASN A 184 -33.89 2.38 29.23
CA ASN A 184 -35.11 1.68 28.84
C ASN A 184 -34.75 0.23 28.51
N GLU A 185 -35.26 -0.68 29.34
CA GLU A 185 -35.43 -2.09 28.99
C GLU A 185 -36.67 -2.18 28.11
N ASN A 186 -36.63 -2.95 27.02
CA ASN A 186 -37.80 -3.26 26.20
C ASN A 186 -37.81 -4.76 25.88
N GLU A 187 -38.62 -5.51 26.64
CA GLU A 187 -39.11 -6.82 26.22
C GLU A 187 -40.11 -6.62 25.08
N ASN A 188 -40.06 -7.47 24.04
CA ASN A 188 -40.94 -7.33 22.88
C ASN A 188 -41.68 -8.65 22.61
N GLU A 189 -42.95 -8.72 23.01
CA GLU A 189 -43.84 -9.85 22.71
C GLU A 189 -44.36 -9.75 21.26
N ASN A 190 -43.93 -10.67 20.39
CA ASN A 190 -44.48 -10.78 19.04
C ASN A 190 -45.88 -11.42 19.07
N LYS A 191 -46.89 -10.69 18.57
CA LYS A 191 -48.20 -11.25 18.20
C LYS A 191 -48.37 -11.27 16.69
N ASN A 192 -48.53 -12.48 16.14
CA ASN A 192 -48.97 -12.70 14.76
C ASN A 192 -50.45 -12.29 14.61
N GLU A 193 -50.75 -11.51 13.58
CA GLU A 193 -52.09 -11.52 12.96
C GLU A 193 -51.94 -11.75 11.45
N ASN A 194 -52.61 -12.81 10.97
CA ASN A 194 -52.71 -13.12 9.55
C ASN A 194 -53.71 -12.19 8.89
N HIS A 195 -53.41 -11.69 7.69
CA HIS A 195 -54.43 -11.15 6.80
C HIS A 195 -54.25 -11.65 5.37
N GLU A 196 -55.15 -12.52 4.93
CA GLU A 196 -55.31 -12.88 3.53
C GLU A 196 -56.09 -11.82 2.75
N SER A 197 -55.84 -11.80 1.43
CA SER A 197 -56.72 -11.47 0.30
C SER A 197 -56.34 -10.25 -0.53
N GLY A 198 -56.27 -10.42 -1.86
CA GLY A 198 -56.06 -9.32 -2.81
C GLY A 198 -55.43 -9.69 -4.16
N ASN A 199 -56.04 -10.59 -4.94
CA ASN A 199 -55.66 -10.76 -6.36
C ASN A 199 -55.98 -9.50 -7.18
N LEU A 200 -55.04 -9.00 -8.01
CA LEU A 200 -55.39 -8.50 -9.36
C LEU A 200 -54.22 -8.37 -10.37
N SER A 201 -54.50 -8.78 -11.60
CA SER A 201 -53.93 -8.32 -12.90
C SER A 201 -52.42 -8.32 -13.16
N ASN A 202 -52.01 -9.40 -13.85
CA ASN A 202 -51.00 -9.45 -14.92
C ASN A 202 -50.59 -8.10 -15.56
N THR A 203 -49.29 -7.79 -15.54
CA THR A 203 -48.62 -7.10 -16.67
C THR A 203 -47.28 -7.80 -16.93
N LYS A 204 -47.09 -8.36 -18.13
CA LYS A 204 -45.84 -9.01 -18.52
C LYS A 204 -44.78 -7.95 -18.87
N VAL A 205 -43.92 -7.65 -17.90
CA VAL A 205 -42.57 -7.11 -18.15
C VAL A 205 -41.61 -8.30 -18.06
N PRO A 206 -40.56 -8.43 -18.91
CA PRO A 206 -39.54 -9.45 -18.73
C PRO A 206 -38.70 -9.05 -17.52
N SER A 207 -39.05 -9.57 -16.34
CA SER A 207 -38.17 -9.49 -15.17
C SER A 207 -36.90 -10.26 -15.49
N GLN A 208 -35.76 -9.55 -15.61
CA GLN A 208 -34.47 -10.18 -15.38
C GLN A 208 -34.55 -10.84 -14.01
N SER A 209 -34.15 -12.11 -13.93
CA SER A 209 -34.23 -12.87 -12.70
C SER A 209 -33.21 -12.32 -11.72
N ASN A 210 -33.67 -11.50 -10.77
CA ASN A 210 -33.00 -11.33 -9.49
C ASN A 210 -33.02 -12.70 -8.80
N GLN A 211 -32.04 -13.55 -9.13
CA GLN A 211 -31.62 -14.61 -8.23
C GLN A 211 -31.01 -13.90 -7.03
N GLU A 212 -31.81 -13.69 -5.99
CA GLU A 212 -31.28 -13.44 -4.65
C GLU A 212 -30.38 -14.64 -4.31
N LEU A 213 -29.07 -14.43 -4.45
CA LEU A 213 -28.04 -15.34 -3.97
C LEU A 213 -28.29 -15.50 -2.48
N ASN A 214 -28.81 -16.66 -2.07
CA ASN A 214 -29.18 -16.90 -0.68
C ASN A 214 -27.91 -17.06 0.16
N LEU A 215 -27.35 -15.93 0.59
CA LEU A 215 -26.09 -15.81 1.32
C LEU A 215 -26.04 -16.71 2.58
N ASN A 216 -27.21 -17.00 3.17
CA ASN A 216 -27.36 -17.91 4.30
C ASN A 216 -26.83 -19.34 4.02
N ASN A 217 -26.79 -19.76 2.75
CA ASN A 217 -26.24 -21.07 2.37
C ASN A 217 -24.71 -21.17 2.52
N PHE A 218 -23.98 -20.05 2.56
CA PHE A 218 -22.52 -20.05 2.72
C PHE A 218 -22.06 -20.22 4.17
N GLN A 219 -22.91 -19.94 5.17
CA GLN A 219 -22.54 -19.98 6.60
C GLN A 219 -22.39 -21.40 7.18
N GLY A 220 -22.56 -22.46 6.37
CA GLY A 220 -22.71 -23.84 6.86
C GLY A 220 -21.45 -24.70 6.90
N HIS A 221 -20.40 -24.38 6.15
CA HIS A 221 -19.19 -25.22 6.04
C HIS A 221 -17.94 -24.39 6.24
N GLN A 222 -17.21 -24.65 7.32
CA GLN A 222 -15.77 -24.36 7.33
C GLN A 222 -15.07 -25.50 6.60
N PRO A 223 -14.53 -25.27 5.38
CA PRO A 223 -13.70 -26.26 4.72
C PRO A 223 -12.49 -26.54 5.61
N LYS A 224 -12.24 -27.82 5.89
CA LYS A 224 -10.94 -28.20 6.46
C LYS A 224 -9.93 -28.05 5.34
N LEU A 225 -9.21 -26.92 5.32
CA LEU A 225 -7.96 -26.79 4.57
C LEU A 225 -6.95 -27.79 5.14
N ASN A 226 -7.06 -29.05 4.69
CA ASN A 226 -6.05 -30.09 4.85
C ASN A 226 -4.94 -29.94 3.80
N SER A 227 -4.84 -28.75 3.18
CA SER A 227 -3.87 -28.48 2.12
C SER A 227 -2.49 -28.35 2.73
N THR A 228 -1.65 -29.37 2.51
CA THR A 228 -0.21 -29.33 2.80
C THR A 228 0.52 -28.28 1.96
N PHE A 229 -0.18 -27.58 1.06
CA PHE A 229 0.39 -26.46 0.34
C PHE A 229 0.66 -25.26 1.25
N TYR A 230 -0.10 -24.99 2.31
CA TYR A 230 0.14 -23.80 3.16
C TYR A 230 0.82 -24.17 4.47
N HIS A 231 2.11 -23.88 4.57
CA HIS A 231 2.83 -23.87 5.85
C HIS A 231 2.47 -22.60 6.60
N SER A 232 2.08 -22.71 7.86
CA SER A 232 1.54 -21.57 8.61
C SER A 232 1.81 -21.69 10.10
N ILE A 233 2.06 -20.55 10.75
CA ILE A 233 2.14 -20.53 12.21
C ILE A 233 0.71 -20.58 12.74
N THR A 234 0.37 -21.68 13.41
CA THR A 234 -0.91 -21.78 14.13
C THR A 234 -0.86 -20.91 15.39
N THR A 235 -1.87 -20.05 15.55
CA THR A 235 -2.05 -19.19 16.72
C THR A 235 -3.53 -19.04 17.02
N GLU A 236 -3.88 -18.93 18.29
CA GLU A 236 -5.26 -18.70 18.70
C GLU A 236 -5.60 -17.20 18.56
N GLU A 237 -6.83 -16.85 18.19
CA GLU A 237 -7.23 -15.42 18.10
C GLU A 237 -7.02 -14.69 19.43
N ASN A 238 -7.17 -15.39 20.56
CA ASN A 238 -6.91 -14.82 21.87
C ASN A 238 -5.42 -14.57 22.15
N GLU A 239 -4.47 -15.21 21.45
CA GLU A 239 -3.04 -14.88 21.53
C GLU A 239 -2.77 -13.55 20.81
N LEU A 240 -3.38 -13.33 19.64
CA LEU A 240 -3.28 -12.07 18.90
C LEU A 240 -3.78 -10.86 19.72
N VAL A 241 -4.84 -11.05 20.51
CA VAL A 241 -5.50 -9.99 21.28
C VAL A 241 -4.93 -9.87 22.71
N ASN A 242 -4.78 -10.98 23.45
CA ASN A 242 -4.52 -10.95 24.90
C ASN A 242 -3.05 -11.03 25.30
N ASN A 243 -2.11 -11.34 24.40
CA ASN A 243 -0.68 -11.42 24.77
C ASN A 243 -0.12 -10.10 25.35
N ARG A 244 -0.85 -8.99 25.21
CA ARG A 244 -0.46 -7.64 25.67
C ARG A 244 -1.15 -7.17 26.96
N SER A 245 -2.11 -7.91 27.54
CA SER A 245 -2.89 -7.42 28.69
C SER A 245 -2.31 -7.75 30.07
N GLY A 246 -1.23 -8.54 30.14
CA GLY A 246 -0.74 -9.11 31.41
C GLY A 246 0.78 -9.15 31.60
N VAL A 247 1.57 -8.60 30.67
CA VAL A 247 3.02 -8.53 30.78
C VAL A 247 3.45 -7.07 30.91
N ASP A 248 4.32 -6.80 31.90
CA ASP A 248 4.86 -5.47 32.22
C ASP A 248 5.21 -4.66 30.97
N TYR A 249 4.81 -3.38 30.97
CA TYR A 249 5.26 -2.28 30.10
C TYR A 249 6.46 -2.62 29.20
N GLN A 250 6.22 -3.36 28.10
CA GLN A 250 7.25 -3.55 27.10
C GLN A 250 7.50 -2.18 26.47
N MET A 251 8.62 -1.57 26.85
CA MET A 251 9.01 -0.28 26.29
C MET A 251 9.05 -0.43 24.78
N THR A 252 8.37 0.47 24.09
CA THR A 252 8.52 0.59 22.63
C THR A 252 10.00 0.71 22.31
N THR A 253 10.45 0.06 21.24
CA THR A 253 11.86 0.10 20.85
C THR A 253 12.34 1.55 20.75
N VAL A 254 13.58 1.79 21.19
CA VAL A 254 14.21 3.13 21.16
C VAL A 254 14.33 3.66 19.72
N GLN A 255 14.32 2.76 18.74
CA GLN A 255 14.28 3.08 17.31
C GLN A 255 13.13 2.32 16.65
N PRO A 256 11.92 2.91 16.58
CA PRO A 256 10.72 2.27 15.99
C PRO A 256 10.84 1.93 14.51
N PHE A 257 11.50 2.80 13.73
CA PHE A 257 11.77 2.60 12.32
C PHE A 257 13.28 2.68 12.03
N ASP A 258 13.76 1.81 11.15
CA ASP A 258 15.14 1.78 10.67
C ASP A 258 15.13 1.96 9.15
N PHE A 259 15.45 3.18 8.70
CA PHE A 259 15.37 3.59 7.30
C PHE A 259 16.71 3.34 6.59
N THR A 260 16.71 2.49 5.58
CA THR A 260 17.80 2.36 4.61
C THR A 260 17.42 3.12 3.35
N VAL A 261 18.04 4.27 3.13
CA VAL A 261 17.65 5.19 2.05
C VAL A 261 18.69 5.21 0.93
N GLU A 262 18.24 4.96 -0.30
CA GLU A 262 19.01 5.13 -1.53
C GLU A 262 18.56 6.39 -2.26
N CYS A 263 19.49 7.32 -2.50
CA CYS A 263 19.26 8.56 -3.23
C CYS A 263 19.83 8.45 -4.66
N MET A 264 19.02 8.80 -5.66
CA MET A 264 19.39 8.80 -7.09
C MET A 264 19.13 10.13 -7.81
N ASP A 265 18.95 11.23 -7.06
CA ASP A 265 18.79 12.60 -7.56
C ASP A 265 19.68 13.61 -6.80
N GLU A 266 19.41 14.90 -6.98
CA GLU A 266 20.04 16.01 -6.24
C GLU A 266 19.96 15.86 -4.70
N GLU A 267 21.09 16.09 -4.04
CA GLU A 267 21.29 15.91 -2.59
C GLU A 267 20.28 16.69 -1.74
N GLU A 268 19.91 17.92 -2.14
CA GLU A 268 18.92 18.75 -1.43
C GLU A 268 17.52 18.13 -1.45
N ALA A 269 17.08 17.58 -2.59
CA ALA A 269 15.79 16.90 -2.72
C ALA A 269 15.76 15.59 -1.92
N CYS A 270 16.85 14.81 -1.98
CA CYS A 270 16.98 13.59 -1.20
C CYS A 270 17.00 13.85 0.32
N GLN A 271 17.78 14.83 0.79
CA GLN A 271 17.80 15.20 2.20
C GLN A 271 16.43 15.71 2.66
N TYR A 272 15.78 16.55 1.85
CA TYR A 272 14.43 17.03 2.15
C TYR A 272 13.44 15.88 2.34
N ILE A 273 13.40 14.89 1.43
CA ILE A 273 12.49 13.74 1.52
C ILE A 273 12.87 12.82 2.69
N ASN A 274 14.16 12.53 2.90
CA ASN A 274 14.62 11.70 4.03
C ASN A 274 14.20 12.29 5.38
N ASP A 275 14.40 13.59 5.59
CA ASP A 275 13.94 14.28 6.81
C ASP A 275 12.43 14.10 7.04
N ARG A 276 11.61 14.07 5.98
CA ARG A 276 10.16 13.87 6.08
C ARG A 276 9.80 12.41 6.35
N LEU A 277 10.53 11.46 5.76
CA LEU A 277 10.37 10.03 6.02
C LEU A 277 10.68 9.69 7.48
N GLU A 278 11.80 10.18 8.02
CA GLU A 278 12.17 10.02 9.43
C GLU A 278 11.12 10.63 10.38
N ASN A 279 10.66 11.86 10.08
CA ASN A 279 9.59 12.51 10.85
C ASN A 279 8.26 11.74 10.78
N SER A 280 7.95 11.09 9.65
CA SER A 280 6.75 10.27 9.48
C SER A 280 6.80 9.01 10.33
N GLY A 281 7.95 8.30 10.33
CA GLY A 281 8.16 7.15 11.21
C GLY A 281 8.07 7.52 12.69
N ASN A 282 8.72 8.62 13.09
CA ASN A 282 8.61 9.16 14.44
C ASN A 282 7.15 9.49 14.81
N TYR A 283 6.40 10.12 13.90
CA TYR A 283 5.01 10.48 14.10
C TYR A 283 4.11 9.26 14.31
N ILE A 284 4.17 8.29 13.40
CA ILE A 284 3.44 7.01 13.52
C ILE A 284 3.81 6.30 14.82
N SER A 285 5.10 6.28 15.20
CA SER A 285 5.56 5.68 16.45
C SER A 285 5.11 6.40 17.73
N SER A 286 4.65 7.65 17.63
CA SER A 286 4.05 8.39 18.76
C SER A 286 2.55 8.06 18.95
N ILE A 287 1.93 7.41 17.95
CA ILE A 287 0.52 6.99 17.95
C ILE A 287 0.38 5.48 18.22
N PHE A 288 1.25 4.65 17.63
CA PHE A 288 1.23 3.20 17.78
C PHE A 288 2.36 2.68 18.68
N ASN A 289 2.09 1.58 19.39
CA ASN A 289 3.12 0.81 20.06
C ASN A 289 3.89 -0.02 19.02
N ILE A 290 5.16 0.33 18.82
CA ILE A 290 6.10 -0.44 18.00
C ILE A 290 7.09 -1.09 18.98
N TYR A 291 6.97 -2.40 19.14
CA TYR A 291 7.77 -3.21 20.06
C TYR A 291 9.07 -3.66 19.40
N LYS A 292 9.04 -3.91 18.08
CA LYS A 292 10.20 -4.31 17.29
C LYS A 292 10.36 -3.40 16.08
N THR A 293 11.60 -2.99 15.86
CA THR A 293 11.99 -2.06 14.80
C THR A 293 11.53 -2.54 13.43
N ILE A 294 10.75 -1.70 12.76
CA ILE A 294 10.28 -1.92 11.39
C ILE A 294 11.40 -1.42 10.45
N LYS A 295 11.92 -2.31 9.62
CA LYS A 295 12.97 -1.99 8.65
C LYS A 295 12.35 -1.50 7.36
N VAL A 296 12.69 -0.29 6.94
CA VAL A 296 12.12 0.33 5.75
C VAL A 296 13.25 0.60 4.76
N GLU A 297 13.12 0.07 3.55
CA GLU A 297 13.92 0.48 2.41
C GLU A 297 13.20 1.63 1.71
N ALA A 298 13.92 2.69 1.33
CA ALA A 298 13.33 3.80 0.59
C ALA A 298 14.25 4.27 -0.54
N HIS A 299 13.73 4.34 -1.75
CA HIS A 299 14.44 4.86 -2.91
C HIS A 299 13.89 6.25 -3.25
N ILE A 300 14.76 7.25 -3.42
CA ILE A 300 14.41 8.63 -3.73
C ILE A 300 14.99 8.99 -5.09
N LEU A 301 14.14 9.18 -6.11
CA LEU A 301 14.56 9.26 -7.50
C LEU A 301 13.56 10.00 -8.43
N PRO A 302 14.00 10.53 -9.58
CA PRO A 302 13.13 11.21 -10.53
C PRO A 302 12.39 10.20 -11.42
N PHE A 303 11.11 9.95 -11.16
CA PHE A 303 10.34 8.91 -11.85
C PHE A 303 10.30 9.11 -13.38
N CYS A 304 10.20 10.36 -13.84
CA CYS A 304 10.12 10.68 -15.26
C CYS A 304 11.36 10.25 -16.06
N LYS A 305 12.53 10.20 -15.39
CA LYS A 305 13.80 9.74 -15.98
C LYS A 305 13.82 8.24 -16.29
N TYR A 306 13.09 7.42 -15.53
CA TYR A 306 13.16 5.96 -15.62
C TYR A 306 11.99 5.37 -16.40
N ILE A 307 10.76 5.81 -16.10
CA ILE A 307 9.54 5.23 -16.66
C ILE A 307 9.32 5.72 -18.10
N GLY A 308 9.48 7.03 -18.34
CA GLY A 308 9.29 7.65 -19.65
C GLY A 308 7.81 7.66 -20.09
N GLY A 309 7.07 8.67 -19.64
CA GLY A 309 5.66 8.87 -20.01
C GLY A 309 5.15 10.22 -19.54
N ASP A 310 3.96 10.62 -20.01
CA ASP A 310 3.25 11.78 -19.49
C ASP A 310 2.74 11.47 -18.05
N ASN A 311 2.49 12.50 -17.24
CA ASN A 311 1.96 12.42 -15.86
C ASN A 311 2.87 11.72 -14.81
N CYS A 312 4.10 11.34 -15.16
CA CYS A 312 5.09 10.81 -14.22
C CYS A 312 5.44 11.78 -13.07
N GLU A 313 5.18 13.08 -13.24
CA GLU A 313 5.39 14.14 -12.25
C GLU A 313 4.23 14.29 -11.26
N ASP A 314 3.08 13.65 -11.50
CA ASP A 314 1.90 13.69 -10.62
C ASP A 314 1.95 12.61 -9.52
N ILE A 315 2.75 11.56 -9.71
CA ILE A 315 2.92 10.47 -8.75
C ILE A 315 3.94 10.88 -7.70
N ALA A 316 3.52 11.15 -6.47
CA ALA A 316 4.40 11.69 -5.43
C ALA A 316 5.29 10.62 -4.76
N ALA A 317 4.70 9.46 -4.47
CA ALA A 317 5.38 8.28 -3.93
C ALA A 317 4.57 7.00 -4.26
N LEU A 318 5.15 5.85 -3.92
CA LEU A 318 4.53 4.53 -4.02
C LEU A 318 5.07 3.60 -2.93
N THR A 319 4.19 2.77 -2.37
CA THR A 319 4.54 1.63 -1.53
C THR A 319 4.60 0.35 -2.35
N PHE A 320 5.71 -0.39 -2.28
CA PHE A 320 5.77 -1.73 -2.84
C PHE A 320 5.01 -2.71 -1.94
N ALA A 321 4.46 -3.77 -2.54
CA ALA A 321 3.75 -4.79 -1.77
C ALA A 321 4.64 -5.36 -0.64
N PRO A 322 4.13 -5.42 0.61
CA PRO A 322 4.95 -5.88 1.74
C PRO A 322 5.20 -7.39 1.66
N SER A 323 6.24 -7.86 2.34
CA SER A 323 6.41 -9.31 2.57
C SER A 323 5.32 -9.81 3.53
N PHE A 324 4.64 -10.89 3.19
CA PHE A 324 3.57 -11.48 4.00
C PHE A 324 4.00 -12.79 4.64
N VAL A 325 3.76 -12.95 5.95
CA VAL A 325 3.93 -14.22 6.66
C VAL A 325 2.58 -14.88 6.88
N THR A 326 2.53 -16.19 6.64
CA THR A 326 1.29 -16.96 6.70
C THR A 326 0.96 -17.41 8.12
N LEU A 327 -0.17 -16.92 8.64
CA LEU A 327 -0.70 -17.34 9.95
C LEU A 327 -1.99 -18.15 9.77
N ASN A 328 -2.16 -19.20 10.55
CA ASN A 328 -3.40 -19.96 10.64
C ASN A 328 -4.06 -19.65 11.98
N ILE A 329 -5.19 -18.95 11.93
CA ILE A 329 -5.92 -18.54 13.13
C ILE A 329 -6.93 -19.64 13.46
N THR A 330 -6.80 -20.24 14.65
CA THR A 330 -7.62 -21.41 15.03
C THR A 330 -9.11 -21.12 14.88
N GLY A 331 -9.79 -21.93 14.06
CA GLY A 331 -11.24 -21.80 13.80
C GLY A 331 -11.63 -20.68 12.83
N GLN A 332 -10.67 -20.01 12.19
CA GLN A 332 -10.91 -18.91 11.26
C GLN A 332 -10.18 -19.04 9.92
N GLY A 333 -9.10 -19.82 9.86
CA GLY A 333 -8.39 -20.16 8.63
C GLY A 333 -7.06 -19.43 8.44
N ILE A 334 -6.56 -19.49 7.21
CA ILE A 334 -5.20 -19.07 6.84
C ILE A 334 -5.23 -17.67 6.22
N TYR A 335 -4.38 -16.77 6.71
CA TYR A 335 -4.29 -15.39 6.24
C TYR A 335 -2.84 -14.92 6.14
N SER A 336 -2.62 -13.98 5.22
CA SER A 336 -1.36 -13.28 4.97
C SER A 336 -1.23 -12.04 5.86
N TYR A 337 -0.26 -12.04 6.78
CA TYR A 337 -0.01 -10.88 7.65
C TYR A 337 1.28 -10.16 7.21
N PRO A 338 1.27 -8.82 7.04
CA PRO A 338 2.48 -8.06 6.75
C PRO A 338 3.57 -8.31 7.79
N GLN A 339 4.81 -8.51 7.35
CA GLN A 339 5.93 -8.83 8.23
C GLN A 339 6.14 -7.79 9.34
N ALA A 340 5.92 -6.51 9.02
CA ALA A 340 5.94 -5.39 9.97
C ALA A 340 5.02 -5.63 11.19
N LEU A 341 3.82 -6.16 10.96
CA LEU A 341 2.80 -6.45 11.97
C LEU A 341 3.11 -7.75 12.73
N VAL A 342 3.54 -8.81 12.03
CA VAL A 342 3.92 -10.12 12.61
C VAL A 342 5.02 -9.95 13.67
N LYS A 343 6.00 -9.09 13.40
CA LYS A 343 7.05 -8.69 14.36
C LYS A 343 6.50 -8.06 15.66
N GLN A 344 5.34 -7.40 15.61
CA GLN A 344 4.72 -6.83 16.81
C GLN A 344 3.91 -7.86 17.60
N LEU A 345 3.38 -8.90 16.96
CA LEU A 345 2.45 -9.88 17.55
C LEU A 345 3.12 -10.89 18.50
N GLU A 346 4.44 -10.79 18.75
CA GLU A 346 5.28 -11.67 19.59
C GLU A 346 5.34 -13.16 19.20
N ILE A 347 4.56 -13.58 18.21
CA ILE A 347 4.70 -14.84 17.47
C ILE A 347 6.06 -14.96 16.76
N ASP A 348 6.73 -13.83 16.54
CA ASP A 348 8.04 -13.73 15.91
C ASP A 348 9.15 -14.48 16.63
N LYS A 349 9.02 -14.76 17.93
CA LYS A 349 9.95 -15.62 18.69
C LYS A 349 10.08 -17.03 18.09
N ARG A 350 9.13 -17.43 17.23
CA ARG A 350 9.18 -18.69 16.48
C ARG A 350 9.89 -18.57 15.13
N ILE A 351 10.11 -17.38 14.57
CA ILE A 351 10.64 -17.18 13.21
C ILE A 351 12.14 -16.81 13.25
N ARG A 352 12.99 -17.55 12.51
CA ARG A 352 14.42 -17.23 12.42
C ARG A 352 14.74 -16.12 11.40
N ASN A 353 14.24 -16.29 10.18
CA ASN A 353 14.77 -15.64 8.98
C ASN A 353 13.69 -14.88 8.21
N TYR A 354 13.31 -13.71 8.74
CA TYR A 354 12.51 -12.71 8.02
C TYR A 354 13.19 -12.21 6.73
N SER A 355 12.41 -11.62 5.83
CA SER A 355 12.96 -10.84 4.71
C SER A 355 13.77 -9.64 5.24
N ARG A 356 14.67 -9.12 4.39
CA ARG A 356 15.64 -8.09 4.79
C ARG A 356 14.96 -6.80 5.31
N PHE A 357 13.88 -6.40 4.63
CA PHE A 357 13.08 -5.21 4.90
C PHE A 357 11.63 -5.59 5.12
N ASP A 358 10.90 -4.80 5.89
CA ASP A 358 9.47 -4.98 6.16
C ASP A 358 8.59 -4.22 5.17
N ILE A 359 9.09 -3.08 4.69
CA ILE A 359 8.40 -2.13 3.80
C ILE A 359 9.46 -1.61 2.80
N SER A 360 9.12 -1.51 1.52
CA SER A 360 9.94 -0.84 0.51
C SER A 360 9.15 0.31 -0.14
N LEU A 361 9.70 1.52 -0.10
CA LEU A 361 9.06 2.77 -0.53
C LEU A 361 9.81 3.45 -1.67
N TYR A 362 9.08 4.19 -2.51
CA TYR A 362 9.63 4.89 -3.68
C TYR A 362 9.09 6.32 -3.68
N PHE A 363 9.98 7.30 -3.61
CA PHE A 363 9.62 8.72 -3.58
C PHE A 363 10.09 9.41 -4.85
N ASN A 364 9.16 10.08 -5.53
CA ASN A 364 9.43 10.78 -6.78
C ASN A 364 10.00 12.17 -6.49
N THR A 365 11.17 12.50 -7.02
CA THR A 365 11.73 13.86 -6.92
C THR A 365 11.26 14.80 -8.04
N ASP A 366 10.62 14.30 -9.10
CA ASP A 366 10.06 15.17 -10.15
C ASP A 366 8.77 15.85 -9.66
N TYR A 367 7.98 15.18 -8.82
CA TYR A 367 6.83 15.77 -8.14
C TYR A 367 7.22 17.02 -7.32
N LEU A 368 8.38 17.03 -6.62
CA LEU A 368 8.90 18.23 -5.95
C LEU A 368 9.17 19.41 -6.89
N LYS A 369 9.53 19.15 -8.14
CA LYS A 369 9.89 20.17 -9.13
C LYS A 369 8.64 20.82 -9.72
N GLY A 370 7.59 20.03 -9.96
CA GLY A 370 6.28 20.50 -10.42
C GLY A 370 5.44 21.15 -9.33
N HIS A 371 5.47 20.61 -8.11
CA HIS A 371 4.56 20.99 -7.02
C HIS A 371 5.26 21.81 -5.93
N SER A 372 4.85 23.06 -5.76
CA SER A 372 5.38 24.00 -4.75
C SER A 372 4.96 23.69 -3.29
N HIS A 373 4.48 22.48 -3.02
CA HIS A 373 3.81 22.10 -1.77
C HIS A 373 4.57 21.00 -1.02
N SER A 374 4.99 21.34 0.19
CA SER A 374 5.94 20.60 1.04
C SER A 374 5.32 19.39 1.77
N ASN A 375 4.61 18.52 1.04
CA ASN A 375 3.69 17.54 1.63
C ASN A 375 4.30 16.16 1.95
N TYR A 376 5.61 15.99 1.80
CA TYR A 376 6.25 14.67 1.91
C TYR A 376 6.14 14.02 3.29
N LEU A 377 5.84 14.77 4.34
CA LEU A 377 5.49 14.21 5.65
C LEU A 377 4.17 13.41 5.60
N LEU A 378 3.16 13.94 4.90
CA LEU A 378 1.86 13.28 4.77
C LEU A 378 1.95 12.12 3.79
N ILE A 379 2.68 12.30 2.69
CA ILE A 379 2.95 11.26 1.70
C ILE A 379 3.70 10.09 2.35
N ALA A 380 4.85 10.33 2.99
CA ALA A 380 5.61 9.25 3.63
C ALA A 380 4.83 8.57 4.78
N ALA A 381 3.95 9.29 5.49
CA ALA A 381 3.09 8.67 6.49
C ALA A 381 1.98 7.79 5.86
N HIS A 382 1.38 8.21 4.74
CA HIS A 382 0.41 7.42 3.97
C HIS A 382 1.04 6.12 3.46
N GLU A 383 2.21 6.23 2.80
CA GLU A 383 2.97 5.07 2.31
C GLU A 383 3.34 4.09 3.44
N LEU A 384 3.82 4.62 4.59
CA LEU A 384 4.11 3.78 5.75
C LEU A 384 2.88 3.04 6.29
N ILE A 385 1.68 3.64 6.25
CA ILE A 385 0.43 2.98 6.67
C ILE A 385 0.03 1.85 5.71
N HIS A 386 0.22 2.00 4.40
CA HIS A 386 0.09 0.89 3.44
C HIS A 386 1.04 -0.25 3.78
N GLY A 387 2.34 0.03 3.95
CA GLY A 387 3.34 -0.97 4.29
C GLY A 387 3.12 -1.65 5.65
N MET A 388 2.46 -0.96 6.59
CA MET A 388 2.04 -1.52 7.87
C MET A 388 0.80 -2.43 7.78
N GLY A 389 0.10 -2.49 6.64
CA GLY A 389 -0.98 -3.44 6.40
C GLY A 389 -2.32 -2.86 5.97
N PHE A 390 -2.39 -1.58 5.60
CA PHE A 390 -3.53 -1.05 4.84
C PHE A 390 -3.39 -1.51 3.37
N PHE A 391 -3.50 -2.82 3.14
CA PHE A 391 -3.15 -3.49 1.88
C PHE A 391 -3.97 -4.78 1.69
N HIS A 392 -4.64 -4.90 0.55
CA HIS A 392 -5.48 -6.04 0.17
C HIS A 392 -4.79 -6.93 -0.87
N LEU A 393 -5.22 -8.19 -0.99
CA LEU A 393 -4.81 -9.10 -2.07
C LEU A 393 -6.01 -9.69 -2.83
N MET A 394 -7.25 -9.30 -2.52
CA MET A 394 -8.35 -9.52 -3.47
C MET A 394 -8.20 -8.64 -4.71
N THR A 395 -8.45 -9.19 -5.89
CA THR A 395 -8.30 -8.49 -7.17
C THR A 395 -9.25 -9.03 -8.23
N THR A 396 -9.47 -8.32 -9.35
CA THR A 396 -10.17 -8.95 -10.49
C THR A 396 -9.23 -9.90 -11.23
N ALA A 397 -9.78 -10.99 -11.73
CA ALA A 397 -9.04 -11.96 -12.51
C ALA A 397 -8.43 -11.35 -13.77
N SER A 398 -9.15 -10.46 -14.46
CA SER A 398 -8.63 -9.77 -15.64
C SER A 398 -7.41 -8.89 -15.32
N ALA A 399 -7.39 -8.23 -14.16
CA ALA A 399 -6.24 -7.47 -13.70
C ALA A 399 -5.06 -8.36 -13.29
N ALA A 400 -5.34 -9.44 -12.54
CA ALA A 400 -4.31 -10.37 -12.04
C ALA A 400 -3.51 -11.05 -13.15
N PHE A 401 -4.20 -11.45 -14.23
CA PHE A 401 -3.59 -12.14 -15.37
C PHE A 401 -3.23 -11.20 -16.53
N LYS A 402 -3.57 -9.90 -16.44
CA LYS A 402 -3.43 -8.90 -17.53
C LYS A 402 -4.12 -9.31 -18.84
N ILE A 403 -5.18 -10.11 -18.76
CA ILE A 403 -5.99 -10.58 -19.89
C ILE A 403 -7.43 -10.08 -19.74
N LYS A 404 -8.10 -9.78 -20.83
CA LYS A 404 -9.53 -9.47 -20.78
C LYS A 404 -10.35 -10.76 -20.76
N LEU A 405 -10.90 -11.12 -19.60
CA LEU A 405 -11.83 -12.25 -19.52
C LEU A 405 -13.19 -11.91 -20.15
N PRO A 406 -13.93 -12.91 -20.67
CA PRO A 406 -15.31 -12.72 -21.12
C PRO A 406 -16.25 -12.33 -19.97
N GLU A 407 -16.06 -12.96 -18.81
CA GLU A 407 -16.73 -12.65 -17.55
C GLU A 407 -15.69 -12.56 -16.43
N ASP A 408 -15.40 -11.31 -16.02
CA ASP A 408 -14.45 -11.04 -14.95
C ASP A 408 -15.00 -11.47 -13.57
N ARG A 409 -14.11 -11.68 -12.59
CA ARG A 409 -14.50 -12.14 -11.24
C ARG A 409 -13.48 -11.74 -10.18
N ILE A 410 -13.91 -11.57 -8.92
CA ILE A 410 -13.02 -11.24 -7.79
C ILE A 410 -12.40 -12.49 -7.19
N ILE A 411 -11.08 -12.55 -7.19
CA ILE A 411 -10.24 -13.69 -6.79
C ILE A 411 -9.19 -13.27 -5.75
N PRO A 412 -8.58 -14.21 -5.00
CA PRO A 412 -7.33 -13.95 -4.29
C PRO A 412 -6.20 -13.59 -5.28
N GLN A 413 -5.10 -13.00 -4.81
CA GLN A 413 -3.92 -12.77 -5.65
C GLN A 413 -3.29 -14.12 -6.05
N PRO A 414 -3.20 -14.44 -7.36
CA PRO A 414 -2.53 -15.65 -7.81
C PRO A 414 -1.00 -15.54 -7.67
N LEU A 415 -0.38 -16.68 -7.40
CA LEU A 415 1.07 -16.85 -7.37
C LEU A 415 1.55 -17.18 -8.80
N ILE A 416 1.82 -16.13 -9.59
CA ILE A 416 2.25 -16.22 -11.00
C ILE A 416 3.73 -15.89 -11.14
N HIS A 417 4.40 -16.62 -12.02
CA HIS A 417 5.73 -16.31 -12.57
C HIS A 417 5.66 -16.28 -14.09
N CYS A 418 5.98 -15.16 -14.72
CA CYS A 418 6.13 -15.07 -16.17
C CYS A 418 7.60 -15.27 -16.56
N TYR A 419 7.86 -16.23 -17.45
CA TYR A 419 9.20 -16.48 -17.97
C TYR A 419 9.26 -16.16 -19.48
N HIS A 420 10.07 -15.17 -19.85
CA HIS A 420 10.41 -14.91 -21.25
C HIS A 420 11.51 -15.87 -21.69
N THR A 421 11.17 -16.94 -22.43
CA THR A 421 12.17 -17.84 -22.98
C THR A 421 12.76 -17.28 -24.27
N SER A 422 13.77 -16.42 -24.17
CA SER A 422 14.59 -16.06 -25.32
C SER A 422 15.41 -17.28 -25.76
N GLN A 423 15.04 -17.92 -26.88
CA GLN A 423 15.88 -18.96 -27.45
C GLN A 423 17.16 -18.32 -28.01
N GLU A 424 18.29 -18.51 -27.34
CA GLU A 424 19.63 -18.12 -27.82
C GLU A 424 20.02 -18.98 -29.04
N GLY A 425 19.48 -18.64 -30.21
CA GLY A 425 19.66 -19.42 -31.44
C GLY A 425 19.68 -18.57 -32.70
N GLU A 426 18.54 -18.02 -33.10
CA GLU A 426 18.35 -17.52 -34.48
C GLU A 426 17.98 -16.03 -34.55
N LYS A 427 18.62 -15.30 -35.48
CA LYS A 427 18.63 -13.83 -35.51
C LYS A 427 17.43 -13.19 -36.23
N GLU A 428 16.32 -13.90 -36.40
CA GLU A 428 15.22 -13.47 -37.28
C GLU A 428 13.83 -13.46 -36.60
N LYS A 429 13.58 -12.43 -35.78
CA LYS A 429 12.22 -11.99 -35.37
C LYS A 429 11.30 -13.11 -34.86
N GLU A 430 11.82 -14.07 -34.12
CA GLU A 430 10.98 -15.05 -33.47
C GLU A 430 10.09 -14.35 -32.43
N LYS A 431 8.85 -14.81 -32.31
CA LYS A 431 7.96 -14.34 -31.25
C LYS A 431 8.55 -14.83 -29.94
N GLU A 432 8.75 -13.92 -29.00
CA GLU A 432 8.99 -14.31 -27.61
C GLU A 432 7.74 -15.05 -27.12
N GLU A 433 7.86 -16.37 -26.93
CA GLU A 433 6.84 -17.16 -26.25
C GLU A 433 7.01 -16.92 -24.74
N GLU A 434 5.95 -16.41 -24.12
CA GLU A 434 5.88 -16.15 -22.68
C GLU A 434 5.29 -17.38 -21.99
N GLU A 435 6.09 -18.07 -21.18
CA GLU A 435 5.58 -19.17 -20.36
C GLU A 435 5.06 -18.59 -19.03
N ILE A 436 3.75 -18.72 -18.80
CA ILE A 436 3.10 -18.30 -17.56
C ILE A 436 3.01 -19.53 -16.64
N THR A 437 3.72 -19.51 -15.52
CA THR A 437 3.62 -20.53 -14.47
C THR A 437 2.75 -20.02 -13.32
N TYR A 438 1.61 -20.66 -13.10
CA TYR A 438 0.73 -20.44 -11.96
C TYR A 438 0.98 -21.51 -10.90
N GLN A 439 1.05 -21.12 -9.63
CA GLN A 439 1.40 -22.00 -8.51
C GLN A 439 0.30 -22.04 -7.42
N GLY A 440 -0.94 -21.66 -7.73
CA GLY A 440 -2.01 -21.49 -6.76
C GLY A 440 -2.12 -20.04 -6.25
N TRP A 441 -2.57 -19.88 -5.01
CA TRP A 441 -2.96 -18.56 -4.47
C TRP A 441 -2.13 -18.12 -3.28
N ILE A 442 -1.95 -16.80 -3.14
CA ILE A 442 -1.55 -16.18 -1.87
C ILE A 442 -2.80 -16.10 -0.98
N PRO A 443 -2.75 -16.49 0.30
CA PRO A 443 -3.89 -16.34 1.21
C PRO A 443 -4.32 -14.87 1.34
N PHE A 444 -5.61 -14.63 1.53
CA PHE A 444 -6.17 -13.30 1.80
C PHE A 444 -5.40 -12.59 2.92
N THR A 445 -5.22 -11.27 2.81
CA THR A 445 -4.56 -10.52 3.88
C THR A 445 -5.41 -10.44 5.14
N VAL A 446 -4.76 -10.11 6.26
CA VAL A 446 -5.48 -9.70 7.48
C VAL A 446 -6.43 -8.51 7.25
N PHE A 447 -6.19 -7.69 6.21
CA PHE A 447 -7.10 -6.60 5.81
C PHE A 447 -8.30 -7.15 5.02
N ASP A 448 -8.08 -8.02 4.02
CA ASP A 448 -9.13 -8.70 3.24
C ASP A 448 -10.15 -9.43 4.13
N ARG A 449 -9.70 -9.99 5.26
CA ARG A 449 -10.53 -10.66 6.27
C ARG A 449 -11.72 -9.82 6.74
N TYR A 450 -11.60 -8.49 6.75
CA TYR A 450 -12.62 -7.58 7.27
C TYR A 450 -13.39 -6.83 6.18
N ILE A 451 -13.16 -7.15 4.89
CA ILE A 451 -13.88 -6.51 3.78
C ILE A 451 -15.28 -7.13 3.64
N VAL A 452 -16.27 -6.25 3.57
CA VAL A 452 -17.71 -6.55 3.47
C VAL A 452 -18.33 -5.73 2.34
N GLU A 453 -19.45 -6.21 1.80
CA GLU A 453 -20.34 -5.34 1.02
C GLU A 453 -21.13 -4.44 2.00
N VAL A 454 -21.28 -3.15 1.69
CA VAL A 454 -21.89 -2.18 2.62
C VAL A 454 -23.36 -2.51 2.90
N ASP A 455 -24.09 -3.03 1.90
CA ASP A 455 -25.47 -3.51 2.05
C ASP A 455 -25.58 -4.89 2.75
N HIS A 456 -24.47 -5.62 2.91
CA HIS A 456 -24.41 -6.94 3.57
C HIS A 456 -23.28 -7.00 4.62
N PRO A 457 -23.30 -6.12 5.64
CA PRO A 457 -22.16 -5.92 6.55
C PRO A 457 -21.85 -7.13 7.44
N ASP A 458 -22.80 -8.07 7.59
CA ASP A 458 -22.64 -9.33 8.31
C ASP A 458 -22.04 -10.47 7.47
N PHE A 459 -21.68 -10.21 6.21
CA PHE A 459 -21.03 -11.17 5.33
C PHE A 459 -19.65 -10.70 4.87
N TYR A 460 -18.59 -11.38 5.32
CA TYR A 460 -17.22 -11.10 4.94
C TYR A 460 -16.91 -11.73 3.58
N ILE A 461 -16.47 -10.91 2.62
CA ILE A 461 -16.34 -11.29 1.21
C ILE A 461 -15.44 -12.53 1.04
N HIS A 462 -14.30 -12.56 1.76
CA HIS A 462 -13.34 -13.66 1.69
C HIS A 462 -13.96 -15.04 2.02
N GLN A 463 -15.02 -15.10 2.85
CA GLN A 463 -15.69 -16.36 3.21
C GLN A 463 -16.46 -16.94 2.03
N GLY A 464 -17.09 -16.08 1.22
CA GLY A 464 -17.83 -16.47 0.03
C GLY A 464 -16.95 -16.89 -1.15
N ILE A 465 -15.64 -16.59 -1.10
CA ILE A 465 -14.66 -16.93 -2.15
C ILE A 465 -13.46 -17.77 -1.64
N GLN A 466 -13.54 -18.31 -0.42
CA GLN A 466 -12.44 -19.07 0.19
C GLN A 466 -12.05 -20.35 -0.56
N GLU A 467 -13.01 -20.96 -1.28
CA GLU A 467 -12.77 -22.20 -2.04
C GLU A 467 -11.73 -22.04 -3.16
N TYR A 468 -11.43 -20.82 -3.64
CA TYR A 468 -10.30 -20.63 -4.57
C TYR A 468 -8.99 -21.11 -3.95
N LEU A 469 -8.74 -20.87 -2.66
CA LEU A 469 -7.53 -21.30 -1.95
C LEU A 469 -7.37 -22.83 -1.85
N GLU A 470 -8.35 -23.62 -2.27
CA GLU A 470 -8.22 -25.08 -2.39
C GLU A 470 -7.50 -25.51 -3.67
N ASP A 471 -7.46 -24.65 -4.69
CA ASP A 471 -6.66 -24.89 -5.91
C ASP A 471 -5.21 -24.45 -5.72
N VAL A 472 -4.34 -25.45 -5.52
CA VAL A 472 -2.94 -25.28 -5.14
C VAL A 472 -1.99 -26.06 -6.06
N GLN A 473 -2.45 -26.38 -7.27
CA GLN A 473 -1.66 -27.12 -8.25
C GLN A 473 -0.82 -26.18 -9.11
N THR A 474 0.40 -26.61 -9.44
CA THR A 474 1.25 -25.88 -10.38
C THR A 474 0.83 -26.17 -11.80
N HIS A 475 0.48 -25.12 -12.55
CA HIS A 475 0.13 -25.16 -13.96
C HIS A 475 1.07 -24.28 -14.77
N LYS A 476 1.33 -24.69 -16.02
CA LYS A 476 2.12 -23.96 -17.00
C LYS A 476 1.27 -23.72 -18.23
N PHE A 477 1.35 -22.51 -18.76
CA PHE A 477 0.60 -22.08 -19.93
C PHE A 477 1.56 -21.40 -20.91
N HIS A 478 1.41 -21.72 -22.19
CA HIS A 478 2.15 -21.09 -23.29
C HIS A 478 1.30 -20.04 -24.02
N PHE A 479 -0.02 -20.04 -23.79
CA PHE A 479 -0.95 -19.10 -24.40
C PHE A 479 -2.03 -18.63 -23.42
N ASN A 480 -2.45 -17.37 -23.55
CA ASN A 480 -3.53 -16.78 -22.76
C ASN A 480 -4.84 -17.58 -22.84
N GLU A 481 -5.13 -18.27 -23.95
CA GLU A 481 -6.33 -19.10 -24.07
C GLU A 481 -6.29 -20.34 -23.15
N GLU A 482 -5.12 -20.92 -22.92
CA GLU A 482 -4.95 -22.04 -21.97
C GLU A 482 -5.18 -21.59 -20.53
N LEU A 483 -4.66 -20.41 -20.19
CA LEU A 483 -4.85 -19.73 -18.91
C LEU A 483 -6.35 -19.45 -18.67
N ILE A 484 -7.06 -18.85 -19.65
CA ILE A 484 -8.51 -18.58 -19.57
C ILE A 484 -9.29 -19.88 -19.36
N ASN A 485 -9.02 -20.90 -20.18
CA ASN A 485 -9.72 -22.18 -20.09
C ASN A 485 -9.49 -22.84 -18.72
N HIS A 486 -8.27 -22.80 -18.19
CA HIS A 486 -7.99 -23.27 -16.83
C HIS A 486 -8.80 -22.52 -15.76
N PHE A 487 -8.91 -21.18 -15.86
CA PHE A 487 -9.68 -20.38 -14.90
C PHE A 487 -11.21 -20.59 -14.97
N GLU A 488 -11.76 -20.91 -16.14
CA GLU A 488 -13.16 -21.32 -16.27
C GLU A 488 -13.40 -22.78 -15.82
N ASP A 489 -12.42 -23.67 -16.03
CA ASP A 489 -12.47 -25.09 -15.63
C ASP A 489 -12.06 -25.34 -14.16
N LEU A 490 -11.69 -24.29 -13.41
CA LEU A 490 -11.36 -24.38 -11.98
C LEU A 490 -12.49 -25.04 -11.19
N LYS A 491 -12.14 -26.07 -10.40
CA LYS A 491 -13.06 -26.93 -9.63
C LYS A 491 -13.59 -26.27 -8.35
N VAL A 492 -13.97 -25.01 -8.45
CA VAL A 492 -14.63 -24.24 -7.41
C VAL A 492 -16.15 -24.42 -7.56
N ASN A 493 -16.88 -24.48 -6.44
CA ASN A 493 -18.32 -24.72 -6.45
C ASN A 493 -19.07 -23.63 -7.25
N PRO A 494 -20.00 -23.97 -8.17
CA PRO A 494 -20.66 -22.98 -9.02
C PRO A 494 -21.27 -21.74 -8.30
N PRO A 495 -21.83 -21.83 -7.08
CA PRO A 495 -22.28 -20.65 -6.33
C PRO A 495 -21.14 -19.70 -5.93
N VAL A 496 -19.93 -20.21 -5.67
CA VAL A 496 -18.74 -19.39 -5.36
C VAL A 496 -18.27 -18.65 -6.61
N HIS A 497 -18.15 -19.34 -7.76
CA HIS A 497 -17.86 -18.68 -9.04
C HIS A 497 -18.91 -17.60 -9.38
N ALA A 498 -20.20 -17.89 -9.15
CA ALA A 498 -21.29 -16.93 -9.38
C ALA A 498 -21.21 -15.71 -8.44
N TYR A 499 -20.91 -15.94 -7.15
CA TYR A 499 -20.71 -14.85 -6.19
C TYR A 499 -19.48 -14.01 -6.55
N SER A 500 -18.35 -14.64 -6.85
CA SER A 500 -17.11 -14.00 -7.32
C SER A 500 -17.32 -13.12 -8.55
N LYS A 501 -18.12 -13.57 -9.53
CA LYS A 501 -18.54 -12.76 -10.69
C LYS A 501 -19.42 -11.56 -10.28
N SER A 502 -20.37 -11.76 -9.36
CA SER A 502 -21.25 -10.68 -8.88
C SER A 502 -20.50 -9.56 -8.17
N LEU A 503 -19.43 -9.91 -7.42
CA LEU A 503 -18.60 -8.96 -6.66
C LEU A 503 -17.87 -7.94 -7.54
N VAL A 504 -17.61 -8.22 -8.82
CA VAL A 504 -16.98 -7.24 -9.73
C VAL A 504 -17.80 -5.96 -9.79
N LYS A 505 -19.13 -6.07 -9.77
CA LYS A 505 -20.01 -4.90 -9.70
C LYS A 505 -19.77 -4.11 -8.42
N SER A 506 -19.71 -4.76 -7.26
CA SER A 506 -19.51 -4.09 -5.98
C SER A 506 -18.12 -3.43 -5.91
N PHE A 507 -17.07 -4.10 -6.39
CA PHE A 507 -15.70 -3.55 -6.48
C PHE A 507 -15.55 -2.39 -7.49
N THR A 508 -16.48 -2.23 -8.43
CA THR A 508 -16.52 -1.13 -9.42
C THR A 508 -17.67 -0.13 -9.18
N THR A 509 -18.39 -0.26 -8.06
CA THR A 509 -19.47 0.65 -7.67
C THR A 509 -19.02 1.47 -6.46
N ARG A 510 -19.11 2.80 -6.56
CA ARG A 510 -18.87 3.70 -5.43
C ARG A 510 -19.69 3.29 -4.22
N GLU A 511 -19.10 3.36 -3.04
CA GLU A 511 -19.75 3.17 -1.75
C GLU A 511 -20.29 1.74 -1.48
N ALA A 512 -20.05 0.77 -2.37
CA ALA A 512 -20.56 -0.60 -2.23
C ALA A 512 -19.66 -1.53 -1.40
N ILE A 513 -18.39 -1.19 -1.20
CA ILE A 513 -17.42 -1.98 -0.42
C ILE A 513 -17.01 -1.20 0.84
N GLY A 514 -16.88 -1.90 1.96
CA GLY A 514 -16.43 -1.35 3.23
C GLY A 514 -15.53 -2.30 4.01
N PHE A 515 -14.85 -1.74 5.01
CA PHE A 515 -14.07 -2.46 6.01
C PHE A 515 -14.85 -2.48 7.34
N ARG A 516 -15.14 -3.66 7.87
CA ARG A 516 -15.83 -3.80 9.16
C ARG A 516 -14.83 -3.85 10.32
N THR A 517 -14.92 -2.87 11.21
CA THR A 517 -13.99 -2.71 12.35
C THR A 517 -14.36 -3.58 13.55
N TYR A 518 -13.44 -3.68 14.51
CA TYR A 518 -13.63 -4.43 15.76
C TYR A 518 -14.84 -4.01 16.61
N ASP A 519 -15.31 -2.77 16.47
CA ASP A 519 -16.51 -2.22 17.13
C ASP A 519 -17.78 -2.30 16.25
N GLY A 520 -17.67 -2.87 15.05
CA GLY A 520 -18.78 -3.11 14.13
C GLY A 520 -19.14 -1.94 13.21
N GLU A 521 -18.41 -0.82 13.22
CA GLU A 521 -18.53 0.22 12.20
C GLU A 521 -18.10 -0.36 10.83
N VAL A 522 -18.77 0.08 9.76
CA VAL A 522 -18.36 -0.22 8.39
C VAL A 522 -17.81 1.05 7.76
N ILE A 523 -16.49 1.09 7.58
CA ILE A 523 -15.79 2.20 6.94
C ILE A 523 -15.81 1.96 5.43
N THR A 524 -16.56 2.77 4.70
CA THR A 524 -16.64 2.72 3.25
C THR A 524 -15.25 2.90 2.62
N LEU A 525 -14.90 2.01 1.70
CA LEU A 525 -13.62 2.02 0.98
C LEU A 525 -13.78 2.66 -0.41
N GLN A 526 -12.70 3.23 -0.93
CA GLN A 526 -12.69 3.84 -2.26
C GLN A 526 -12.73 2.76 -3.34
N THR A 527 -13.66 2.91 -4.27
CA THR A 527 -13.77 2.11 -5.50
C THR A 527 -13.85 3.05 -6.69
N PHE A 528 -13.43 2.58 -7.85
CA PHE A 528 -13.39 3.34 -9.10
C PHE A 528 -14.35 2.71 -10.13
N LYS A 529 -14.64 3.40 -11.24
CA LYS A 529 -15.53 2.87 -12.30
C LYS A 529 -14.98 1.63 -12.99
N GLU A 530 -13.66 1.56 -13.09
CA GLU A 530 -12.91 0.38 -13.50
C GLU A 530 -12.12 -0.07 -12.28
N TYR A 531 -11.89 -1.37 -12.11
CA TYR A 531 -11.10 -1.84 -10.98
C TYR A 531 -9.62 -1.49 -11.21
N GLU A 532 -9.12 -0.53 -10.45
CA GLU A 532 -7.72 -0.10 -10.46
C GLU A 532 -6.96 -0.88 -9.38
N PRO A 533 -6.01 -1.77 -9.73
CA PRO A 533 -5.28 -2.58 -8.76
C PRO A 533 -4.42 -1.75 -7.81
N MET A 534 -4.18 -2.27 -6.60
CA MET A 534 -3.52 -1.59 -5.46
C MET A 534 -4.19 -0.30 -4.98
N SER A 535 -5.05 0.34 -5.77
CA SER A 535 -5.67 1.65 -5.50
C SER A 535 -7.12 1.50 -5.04
N SER A 536 -7.90 0.67 -5.75
CA SER A 536 -9.24 0.26 -5.31
C SER A 536 -9.13 -0.45 -3.96
N ILE A 537 -10.07 -0.22 -3.05
CA ILE A 537 -10.20 -0.79 -1.70
C ILE A 537 -9.00 -0.62 -0.74
N SER A 538 -7.83 -0.18 -1.21
CA SER A 538 -6.70 0.30 -0.37
C SER A 538 -6.91 1.66 0.29
N HIS A 539 -7.99 2.37 -0.01
CA HIS A 539 -8.21 3.75 0.45
C HIS A 539 -9.58 3.91 1.10
N ILE A 540 -9.72 4.91 1.97
CA ILE A 540 -11.01 5.34 2.52
C ILE A 540 -11.77 6.15 1.48
N HIS A 541 -13.07 5.90 1.38
CA HIS A 541 -13.94 6.57 0.41
C HIS A 541 -14.01 8.09 0.59
N THR A 542 -13.96 8.81 -0.53
CA THR A 542 -14.05 10.28 -0.58
C THR A 542 -15.43 10.78 -1.03
N LYS A 543 -16.02 11.74 -0.30
CA LYS A 543 -17.35 12.32 -0.61
C LYS A 543 -17.44 12.97 -2.00
N PHE A 544 -16.33 13.52 -2.49
CA PHE A 544 -16.24 14.16 -3.82
C PHE A 544 -16.12 13.11 -4.95
N SER A 545 -16.29 13.57 -6.19
CA SER A 545 -16.17 12.69 -7.35
C SER A 545 -14.71 12.28 -7.60
N CYS A 546 -14.49 10.97 -7.63
CA CYS A 546 -13.22 10.28 -7.75
C CYS A 546 -13.57 8.99 -8.51
N GLU A 547 -13.64 9.10 -9.84
CA GLU A 547 -14.17 8.02 -10.72
C GLU A 547 -13.07 7.09 -11.26
N SER A 548 -11.84 7.59 -11.31
CA SER A 548 -10.59 6.89 -11.62
C SER A 548 -9.44 7.61 -10.91
N ALA A 549 -8.31 6.94 -10.67
CA ALA A 549 -7.09 7.53 -10.11
C ALA A 549 -6.73 8.86 -10.77
N MET A 550 -6.59 8.84 -12.10
CA MET A 550 -6.16 9.97 -12.92
C MET A 550 -7.09 11.20 -12.86
N ASN A 551 -8.36 11.00 -12.46
CA ASN A 551 -9.35 12.07 -12.34
C ASN A 551 -9.73 12.36 -10.88
N CYS A 552 -9.08 11.71 -9.91
CA CYS A 552 -9.35 11.89 -8.50
C CYS A 552 -8.58 13.11 -7.99
N PHE A 553 -9.24 14.27 -7.94
CA PHE A 553 -8.71 15.48 -7.31
C PHE A 553 -9.70 16.04 -6.30
N VAL A 554 -9.23 16.89 -5.39
CA VAL A 554 -10.10 17.62 -4.45
C VAL A 554 -10.36 19.01 -5.02
N PRO A 555 -11.59 19.33 -5.50
CA PRO A 555 -11.93 20.69 -5.89
C PRO A 555 -11.75 21.67 -4.73
N ILE A 556 -11.39 22.92 -5.02
CA ILE A 556 -11.11 23.93 -3.97
C ILE A 556 -12.37 24.20 -3.13
N GLU A 557 -13.51 24.21 -3.82
CA GLU A 557 -14.86 24.34 -3.31
C GLU A 557 -15.32 23.15 -2.43
N MET A 558 -14.69 21.97 -2.57
CA MET A 558 -15.01 20.75 -1.81
C MET A 558 -14.01 20.47 -0.67
N LEU A 559 -13.04 21.36 -0.41
CA LEU A 559 -12.17 21.27 0.76
C LEU A 559 -12.95 21.26 2.09
N ASP A 560 -14.17 21.79 2.10
CA ASP A 560 -15.07 21.76 3.26
C ASP A 560 -15.79 20.42 3.49
N GLU A 561 -15.76 19.50 2.50
CA GLU A 561 -16.35 18.17 2.62
C GLU A 561 -15.37 17.10 3.12
N VAL A 562 -14.06 17.35 2.96
CA VAL A 562 -12.99 16.48 3.42
C VAL A 562 -12.97 16.43 4.95
N ASP A 563 -12.80 15.24 5.51
CA ASP A 563 -12.71 14.99 6.96
C ASP A 563 -11.29 14.58 7.41
N GLU A 564 -11.12 14.33 8.71
CA GLU A 564 -9.85 14.00 9.34
C GLU A 564 -9.20 12.69 8.85
N ASN A 565 -9.88 11.89 8.03
CA ASN A 565 -9.37 10.64 7.49
C ASN A 565 -8.63 10.81 6.15
N TYR A 566 -8.44 12.06 5.71
CA TYR A 566 -7.79 12.44 4.45
C TYR A 566 -6.40 11.84 4.20
N LEU A 567 -5.69 11.39 5.25
CA LEU A 567 -4.40 10.71 5.09
C LEU A 567 -4.53 9.46 4.21
N MET A 568 -5.63 8.71 4.31
CA MET A 568 -5.87 7.49 3.53
C MET A 568 -6.92 7.69 2.43
N TYR A 569 -7.10 8.92 1.95
CA TYR A 569 -7.79 9.14 0.67
C TYR A 569 -6.81 8.83 -0.48
N TYR A 570 -7.33 8.39 -1.64
CA TYR A 570 -6.49 8.08 -2.81
C TYR A 570 -5.61 9.28 -3.23
N ILE A 571 -6.22 10.47 -3.39
CA ILE A 571 -5.44 11.69 -3.51
C ILE A 571 -5.19 12.30 -2.14
N ILE A 572 -3.93 12.30 -1.71
CA ILE A 572 -3.47 13.13 -0.59
C ILE A 572 -3.64 14.58 -1.01
N ILE A 573 -4.39 15.34 -0.22
CA ILE A 573 -4.73 16.74 -0.55
C ILE A 573 -3.44 17.54 -0.80
N THR A 574 -3.30 18.11 -1.99
CA THR A 574 -2.11 18.85 -2.44
C THR A 574 -2.06 20.30 -1.92
N ARG A 575 -2.23 20.45 -0.60
CA ARG A 575 -2.23 21.73 0.14
C ARG A 575 -1.11 21.74 1.17
N PRO A 576 -0.50 22.91 1.49
CA PRO A 576 0.52 23.02 2.53
C PRO A 576 0.17 22.24 3.82
N VAL A 577 1.09 21.43 4.33
CA VAL A 577 0.89 20.60 5.54
C VAL A 577 0.32 21.40 6.72
N ASN A 578 0.76 22.65 6.90
CA ASN A 578 0.27 23.53 7.96
C ASN A 578 -1.20 23.96 7.79
N GLU A 579 -1.72 24.04 6.56
CA GLU A 579 -3.14 24.27 6.28
C GLU A 579 -3.97 23.05 6.63
N LEU A 580 -3.55 21.88 6.12
CA LEU A 580 -4.23 20.59 6.33
C LEU A 580 -4.31 20.24 7.81
N VAL A 581 -3.18 20.32 8.51
CA VAL A 581 -3.14 20.08 9.94
C VAL A 581 -4.01 21.10 10.68
N LYS A 582 -3.88 22.41 10.41
CA LYS A 582 -4.69 23.42 11.11
C LYS A 582 -6.20 23.13 10.98
N ARG A 583 -6.60 22.53 9.85
CA ARG A 583 -7.98 22.21 9.50
C ARG A 583 -8.48 20.91 10.15
N TYR A 584 -7.65 19.87 10.22
CA TYR A 584 -8.07 18.51 10.61
C TYR A 584 -7.49 18.02 11.94
N SER A 585 -6.31 18.49 12.34
CA SER A 585 -5.60 17.97 13.51
C SER A 585 -6.16 18.45 14.85
N SER A 586 -7.16 19.33 14.85
CA SER A 586 -7.99 19.66 16.01
C SER A 586 -9.12 18.65 16.22
N ASN A 587 -9.45 17.86 15.19
CA ASN A 587 -10.64 17.00 15.15
C ASN A 587 -10.29 15.53 15.43
N SER A 588 -9.06 15.10 15.10
CA SER A 588 -8.51 13.81 15.52
C SER A 588 -7.62 13.94 16.75
N LEU A 589 -7.79 13.02 17.71
CA LEU A 589 -6.90 12.82 18.86
C LEU A 589 -5.50 12.33 18.46
N HIS A 590 -5.32 11.93 17.20
CA HIS A 590 -4.08 11.42 16.60
C HIS A 590 -3.63 12.33 15.44
N GLY A 591 -4.10 13.59 15.43
CA GLY A 591 -3.67 14.64 14.52
C GLY A 591 -4.08 14.42 13.06
N PHE A 592 -3.16 13.99 12.20
CA PHE A 592 -3.49 13.70 10.80
C PHE A 592 -3.76 12.23 10.50
N ILE A 593 -3.60 11.32 11.48
CA ILE A 593 -4.23 9.99 11.38
C ILE A 593 -5.68 10.14 11.86
N GLY A 594 -6.63 9.96 10.96
CA GLY A 594 -8.06 10.02 11.28
C GLY A 594 -8.55 8.82 12.11
N GLU A 595 -9.69 8.97 12.79
CA GLU A 595 -10.23 7.92 13.66
C GLU A 595 -10.58 6.64 12.89
N LYS A 596 -11.06 6.75 11.65
CA LYS A 596 -11.35 5.57 10.81
C LYS A 596 -10.08 4.80 10.45
N VAL A 597 -9.00 5.51 10.14
CA VAL A 597 -7.67 4.91 9.90
C VAL A 597 -7.20 4.18 11.16
N MET A 598 -7.34 4.80 12.34
CA MET A 598 -7.01 4.16 13.61
C MET A 598 -7.81 2.88 13.86
N LYS A 599 -9.12 2.90 13.63
CA LYS A 599 -9.98 1.70 13.80
C LYS A 599 -9.59 0.57 12.86
N ILE A 600 -9.28 0.85 11.59
CA ILE A 600 -8.79 -0.15 10.63
C ILE A 600 -7.49 -0.77 11.14
N MET A 601 -6.49 0.06 11.47
CA MET A 601 -5.18 -0.42 11.94
C MET A 601 -5.29 -1.23 13.24
N MET A 602 -6.18 -0.83 14.16
CA MET A 602 -6.46 -1.59 15.37
C MET A 602 -7.18 -2.91 15.10
N THR A 603 -8.10 -2.96 14.13
CA THR A 603 -8.84 -4.18 13.77
C THR A 603 -7.91 -5.25 13.18
N ILE A 604 -6.91 -4.85 12.37
CA ILE A 604 -5.93 -5.81 11.82
C ILE A 604 -4.86 -6.24 12.85
N GLY A 605 -4.73 -5.57 14.00
CA GLY A 605 -3.89 -6.01 15.14
C GLY A 605 -2.82 -5.03 15.63
N TRP A 606 -2.75 -3.80 15.11
CA TRP A 606 -1.88 -2.76 15.67
C TRP A 606 -2.43 -2.26 17.01
N THR A 607 -1.55 -1.91 17.95
CA THR A 607 -1.96 -1.36 19.25
C THR A 607 -1.65 0.12 19.33
N LYS A 608 -2.69 0.92 19.60
CA LYS A 608 -2.60 2.35 19.92
C LYS A 608 -1.86 2.58 21.26
N LYS A 609 -1.05 3.63 21.34
CA LYS A 609 -0.43 4.12 22.59
C LYS A 609 -1.50 4.64 23.55
N GLN A 610 -1.40 4.25 24.83
CA GLN A 610 -2.33 4.69 25.88
C GLN A 610 -2.04 6.14 26.30
N ASP A 611 -0.77 6.49 26.44
CA ASP A 611 -0.32 7.86 26.72
C ASP A 611 -0.01 8.57 25.39
N LEU A 612 -0.69 9.70 25.15
CA LEU A 612 -0.52 10.56 23.99
C LEU A 612 0.10 11.92 24.39
N THR A 613 0.70 12.04 25.57
CA THR A 613 1.38 13.27 26.02
C THR A 613 2.53 13.61 25.09
N ASP A 614 3.42 12.64 24.82
CA ASP A 614 4.54 12.77 23.87
C ASP A 614 4.04 13.15 22.47
N PHE A 615 2.94 12.54 22.01
CA PHE A 615 2.30 12.86 20.74
C PHE A 615 1.89 14.35 20.66
N ASN A 616 1.27 14.90 21.70
CA ASN A 616 0.81 16.29 21.71
C ASN A 616 1.97 17.31 21.68
N GLU A 617 3.13 16.98 22.23
CA GLU A 617 4.34 17.81 22.13
C GLU A 617 5.01 17.64 20.76
N TYR A 618 5.16 16.40 20.30
CA TYR A 618 5.80 16.08 19.02
C TYR A 618 5.02 16.62 17.82
N GLN A 619 3.68 16.53 17.86
CA GLN A 619 2.79 17.16 16.90
C GLN A 619 3.11 18.66 16.81
N LYS A 620 3.02 19.42 17.91
CA LYS A 620 3.33 20.86 17.91
C LYS A 620 4.73 21.18 17.34
N LEU A 621 5.72 20.34 17.63
CA LEU A 621 7.08 20.49 17.09
C LEU A 621 7.11 20.32 15.57
N ILE A 622 6.53 19.25 15.03
CA ILE A 622 6.40 19.04 13.57
C ILE A 622 5.69 20.22 12.91
N LEU A 623 4.59 20.70 13.50
CA LEU A 623 3.77 21.76 12.89
C LEU A 623 4.51 23.09 12.84
N ASN A 624 5.27 23.41 13.89
CA ASN A 624 6.13 24.58 13.91
C ASN A 624 7.29 24.44 12.91
N TYR A 625 7.84 23.24 12.75
CA TYR A 625 8.90 22.95 11.78
C TYR A 625 8.40 23.11 10.33
N GLU A 626 7.32 22.43 9.93
CA GLU A 626 6.75 22.53 8.58
C GLU A 626 6.25 23.95 8.24
N ALA A 627 5.62 24.65 9.20
CA ALA A 627 5.27 26.06 9.02
C ALA A 627 6.50 26.96 8.82
N SER A 628 7.61 26.67 9.49
CA SER A 628 8.87 27.42 9.35
C SER A 628 9.56 27.12 8.02
N SER A 629 9.58 25.85 7.57
CA SER A 629 10.11 25.46 6.25
C SER A 629 9.35 26.15 5.10
N ALA A 630 8.02 26.19 5.17
CA ALA A 630 7.19 26.89 4.19
C ALA A 630 7.43 28.41 4.13
N LEU A 631 7.81 29.04 5.25
CA LEU A 631 8.19 30.46 5.32
C LEU A 631 9.62 30.70 4.81
N GLY A 632 10.57 29.84 5.18
CA GLY A 632 11.99 29.95 4.80
C GLY A 632 12.22 29.94 3.30
N SER A 633 11.55 29.03 2.57
CA SER A 633 11.59 28.90 1.10
C SER A 633 11.34 30.24 0.38
N LYS A 634 10.34 31.02 0.82
CA LYS A 634 10.03 32.33 0.22
C LYS A 634 11.11 33.38 0.44
N THR A 635 11.99 33.21 1.44
CA THR A 635 13.06 34.17 1.70
C THR A 635 14.33 33.88 0.92
N SER A 636 14.68 32.62 0.64
CA SER A 636 15.90 32.28 -0.11
C SER A 636 15.83 32.73 -1.57
N MET A 637 14.69 32.52 -2.24
CA MET A 637 14.45 33.01 -3.61
C MET A 637 14.54 34.54 -3.70
N ASN A 638 13.99 35.26 -2.71
CA ASN A 638 14.11 36.71 -2.65
C ASN A 638 15.57 37.17 -2.42
N PHE A 639 16.33 36.49 -1.55
CA PHE A 639 17.76 36.80 -1.37
C PHE A 639 18.60 36.54 -2.62
N PHE A 640 18.32 35.49 -3.39
CA PHE A 640 18.99 35.24 -4.66
C PHE A 640 18.65 36.32 -5.71
N SER A 641 17.38 36.72 -5.82
CA SER A 641 16.96 37.81 -6.70
C SER A 641 17.59 39.16 -6.31
N ILE A 642 17.63 39.49 -5.01
CA ILE A 642 18.26 40.73 -4.50
C ILE A 642 19.77 40.72 -4.73
N ARG A 643 20.45 39.57 -4.58
CA ARG A 643 21.89 39.47 -4.90
C ARG A 643 22.15 39.57 -6.40
N PHE A 644 21.31 38.97 -7.24
CA PHE A 644 21.48 39.02 -8.70
C PHE A 644 21.22 40.42 -9.25
N THR A 645 20.17 41.11 -8.78
CA THR A 645 19.90 42.51 -9.12
C THR A 645 21.00 43.45 -8.60
N SER A 646 21.55 43.22 -7.40
CA SER A 646 22.72 43.96 -6.88
C SER A 646 23.99 43.75 -7.73
N LEU A 647 24.22 42.53 -8.21
CA LEU A 647 25.33 42.22 -9.14
C LEU A 647 25.13 42.88 -10.51
N LEU A 648 23.91 42.84 -11.07
CA LEU A 648 23.57 43.52 -12.32
C LEU A 648 23.68 45.04 -12.20
N LEU A 649 23.27 45.60 -11.06
CA LEU A 649 23.37 47.04 -10.78
C LEU A 649 24.82 47.48 -10.62
N THR A 650 25.65 46.72 -9.88
CA THR A 650 27.09 47.03 -9.78
C THR A 650 27.82 46.86 -11.11
N LEU A 651 27.42 45.90 -11.96
CA LEU A 651 27.94 45.77 -13.32
C LEU A 651 27.54 46.97 -14.21
N LEU A 652 26.27 47.37 -14.18
CA LEU A 652 25.76 48.54 -14.92
C LEU A 652 26.42 49.85 -14.48
N ILE A 653 26.59 50.08 -13.18
CA ILE A 653 27.32 51.23 -12.64
C ILE A 653 28.78 51.19 -13.13
N SER A 654 29.43 50.02 -13.11
CA SER A 654 30.81 49.87 -13.60
C SER A 654 30.94 50.18 -15.09
N ILE A 655 29.95 49.79 -15.91
CA ILE A 655 29.89 50.13 -17.34
C ILE A 655 29.69 51.64 -17.55
N ILE A 656 28.85 52.29 -16.75
CA ILE A 656 28.63 53.75 -16.81
C ILE A 656 29.90 54.53 -16.45
N PHE A 657 30.76 54.03 -15.56
CA PHE A 657 32.07 54.64 -15.26
C PHE A 657 33.17 54.33 -16.30
N LEU A 658 32.91 53.45 -17.27
CA LEU A 658 33.83 53.04 -18.33
C LEU A 658 33.54 53.71 -19.68
N ILE A 659 32.41 54.42 -19.81
CA ILE A 659 31.96 55.19 -20.98
C ILE A 659 32.17 56.68 -20.73
#